data_AF-A0A0G4FCC9-F1
#
_entry.id   AF-A0A0G4FCC9-F1
#
_cell.length_a   1.000
_cell.length_b   1.000
_cell.length_c   1.000
_cell.angle_alpha   90.00
_cell.angle_beta   90.00
_cell.angle_gamma   90.00
#
_symmetry.space_group_name_H-M   'P 1'
#
loop_
_entity.id
_entity.type
_entity.pdbx_description
1 polymer ?
#
loop_
_entity_poly.entity_id
_entity_poly.type
_entity_poly.pdbx_seq_one_letter_code
_entity_poly.pdbx_strand_id
1 'polypeptide(L)'
;MVRKRQIWREVDRKEGTCSGESPVDGIIDAADGGASDNEAAAAVFKAIRMQGWSAIPMPRELHVGVYASINPIWCLKPPLPSPLTGIILPRHTELVIDCSQTRQRSFWTAMTVQTAYELGQQMVNLKCLIHRYPHGAQGVPAGHNPFAPGWCLGIVIALVEGHVLGRRLARDKESLTEGSLKSLTFEAVMLPNIGFQQINQLASTNSDPPAAAPSQSISLPALTEVSGVTHGHLKTDERGWTTPALERVVCAPGTVVPGIADIRPLIATSRSLADLQVAQQTPPQLVELFGSIPVGQHQALANLRTIGHIRLYGIESADLTDGLRDLQRCLVDRACSKSLDLLCVMVHRSDCHSLLLNDFSTFKALASLIDTTCSPSGKVISLIHPPADGIHDVPLTHLLSYTRWDFGKLPACGLPLLSALLDTYNLQLDVLDNNLLCFEVQGMRPIRYRYVWTVTQDQVARPRNGRIAESLVGELRFSWWVPPGGCSIAIECADGWSPSADTDPPEPLELEAFSPIGLEPVRGLIVKGRIGLGVARVLLRKVRPNLEKLQLADMTTTDVLDILAWRVPKELALDSLQTEEAGQPPVVPFDERFRTIRTLTAKGDVALQFAAALRQHIPSLDMLAVAGSETEARQVLVNGGRAPITRLSLGFVSEGRCESIKADDEREGITLGDHKDQLPRISSLVMHLDVPRGDVTDPGTFILSSIWSVLEIESISQLTVVLLQRHHLDALQAAMQRRFPDGDAMEGQIRFVQGQIHVVLMDNHVAALRKAAFAHSSTADLLEEAMMRTEDPQHRLAMITDLAATVDRLSLYLPSLPLDVSATALAADWAGRVRAAMPMSVADPPSAPRRLKAPIVAAIQRRGMAMEPMMRLQGGSPCIPSPSVIASASQLMAILHKTGEQITGIEPLYKATADGHAFTDMLGRVGDATCLLLLARANGHAHGCYFAAGLQAPPQDSHLPAAHRVATHSFANALVFKASGASPPTFQSPSPTLQFITVLRAENGHHGQLPKVTVGRSIGHEWLGLWAPPPVGWVQGGVDGRCCVREAWEVPVRLHPSLPPVGYAVHVSVVDEIEVFRLVG
;
A
#
# COMPACT_ATOMS: atom_id res chain seq x y z
N MET A 1 -6.12 25.80 80.72
CA MET A 1 -7.29 25.76 81.63
C MET A 1 -8.29 24.72 81.12
N VAL A 2 -8.70 23.79 81.99
CA VAL A 2 -9.98 23.03 82.03
C VAL A 2 -10.26 21.87 81.02
N ARG A 3 -10.11 20.65 81.59
CA ARG A 3 -10.94 19.41 81.59
C ARG A 3 -11.26 18.56 80.33
N LYS A 4 -10.85 17.29 80.50
CA LYS A 4 -11.39 15.98 80.05
C LYS A 4 -12.92 15.85 79.84
N ARG A 5 -13.32 15.07 78.81
CA ARG A 5 -14.08 13.77 78.83
C ARG A 5 -14.48 13.43 77.36
N GLN A 6 -14.17 12.27 76.75
CA GLN A 6 -14.56 10.85 76.95
C GLN A 6 -15.75 10.40 76.03
N ILE A 7 -15.54 9.25 75.36
CA ILE A 7 -16.45 8.13 74.97
C ILE A 7 -17.11 7.98 73.55
N TRP A 8 -16.92 6.75 73.00
CA TRP A 8 -17.64 5.91 71.99
C TRP A 8 -17.30 6.09 70.49
N ARG A 9 -17.15 5.08 69.62
CA ARG A 9 -16.87 3.62 69.68
C ARG A 9 -16.53 3.14 68.24
N GLU A 10 -15.88 1.97 68.14
CA GLU A 10 -15.55 1.15 66.95
C GLU A 10 -16.70 0.84 65.98
N VAL A 11 -16.34 0.67 64.70
CA VAL A 11 -16.88 -0.39 63.82
C VAL A 11 -15.72 -1.06 63.08
N ASP A 12 -15.54 -2.35 63.38
CA ASP A 12 -14.70 -3.32 62.70
C ASP A 12 -15.09 -3.55 61.23
N ARG A 13 -14.09 -3.78 60.37
CA ARG A 13 -14.08 -4.97 59.48
C ARG A 13 -12.69 -5.28 58.91
N LYS A 14 -12.05 -6.28 59.54
CA LYS A 14 -11.27 -7.44 59.01
C LYS A 14 -10.57 -7.27 57.66
N GLU A 15 -9.24 -7.29 57.63
CA GLU A 15 -8.31 -8.45 57.70
C GLU A 15 -8.24 -9.30 56.41
N GLY A 16 -7.03 -9.34 55.86
CA GLY A 16 -6.55 -10.24 54.82
C GLY A 16 -5.02 -10.20 54.79
N THR A 17 -4.42 -10.96 55.70
CA THR A 17 -2.98 -11.15 55.95
C THR A 17 -2.31 -11.99 54.86
N CYS A 18 -1.06 -11.65 54.51
CA CYS A 18 0.01 -12.65 54.33
C CYS A 18 1.39 -11.97 54.43
N SER A 19 2.11 -12.38 55.47
CA SER A 19 3.43 -11.93 55.92
C SER A 19 4.57 -12.76 55.31
N GLY A 20 5.71 -12.12 55.07
CA GLY A 20 7.01 -12.76 54.88
C GLY A 20 8.12 -11.76 55.22
N GLU A 21 8.67 -11.87 56.43
CA GLU A 21 9.72 -11.00 56.99
C GLU A 21 11.13 -11.48 56.60
N SER A 22 12.05 -10.54 56.44
CA SER A 22 13.48 -10.69 56.74
C SER A 22 14.10 -9.31 57.06
N PRO A 23 14.99 -9.16 58.05
CA PRO A 23 15.41 -7.89 58.62
C PRO A 23 16.82 -7.45 58.18
N VAL A 24 17.04 -6.15 57.95
CA VAL A 24 18.38 -5.52 58.04
C VAL A 24 18.26 -4.07 58.51
N ASP A 25 19.05 -3.75 59.54
CA ASP A 25 19.39 -2.45 60.14
C ASP A 25 19.66 -1.34 59.10
N GLY A 26 19.41 -0.04 59.30
CA GLY A 26 19.55 0.80 60.49
C GLY A 26 20.40 2.03 60.09
N ILE A 27 19.77 3.08 59.57
CA ILE A 27 20.41 4.39 59.30
C ILE A 27 19.50 5.51 59.81
N ILE A 28 20.14 6.48 60.45
CA ILE A 28 19.63 7.55 61.31
C ILE A 28 18.82 8.58 60.50
N ASP A 29 17.52 8.72 60.80
CA ASP A 29 16.66 9.78 60.27
C ASP A 29 16.81 11.09 61.05
N ALA A 30 16.96 12.17 60.28
CA ALA A 30 16.87 13.54 60.74
C ALA A 30 15.40 13.90 61.09
N ALA A 31 15.24 14.71 62.13
CA ALA A 31 13.97 15.13 62.72
C ALA A 31 12.89 15.52 61.70
N ASP A 32 11.86 14.66 61.61
CA ASP A 32 10.64 14.89 60.85
C ASP A 32 9.68 15.77 61.66
N GLY A 33 9.21 16.86 61.05
CA GLY A 33 8.26 17.81 61.65
C GLY A 33 6.86 17.19 61.72
N GLY A 34 6.28 17.19 62.92
CA GLY A 34 5.06 16.46 63.24
C GLY A 34 3.86 16.69 62.30
N ALA A 35 3.21 15.58 61.92
CA ALA A 35 2.03 15.51 61.06
C ALA A 35 0.79 16.26 61.58
N SER A 36 0.77 16.72 62.84
CA SER A 36 -0.38 17.45 63.41
C SER A 36 -0.58 18.84 62.79
N ASP A 37 0.48 19.49 62.31
CA ASP A 37 0.38 20.83 61.70
C ASP A 37 -0.16 20.77 60.27
N ASN A 38 -0.02 19.61 59.61
CA ASN A 38 -0.50 19.39 58.25
C ASN A 38 -2.02 19.13 58.18
N GLU A 39 -2.60 18.53 59.22
CA GLU A 39 -4.05 18.27 59.26
C GLU A 39 -4.86 19.55 59.51
N ALA A 40 -4.35 20.45 60.35
CA ALA A 40 -4.92 21.78 60.56
C ALA A 40 -4.84 22.65 59.29
N ALA A 41 -3.69 22.63 58.60
CA ALA A 41 -3.53 23.32 57.31
C ALA A 41 -4.46 22.74 56.25
N ALA A 42 -4.55 21.40 56.13
CA ALA A 42 -5.46 20.72 55.20
C ALA A 42 -6.94 21.02 55.48
N ALA A 43 -7.35 21.08 56.75
CA ALA A 43 -8.71 21.44 57.16
C ALA A 43 -9.04 22.91 56.79
N VAL A 44 -8.09 23.84 56.98
CA VAL A 44 -8.23 25.24 56.55
C VAL A 44 -8.34 25.34 55.03
N PHE A 45 -7.52 24.63 54.26
CA PHE A 45 -7.60 24.61 52.80
C PHE A 45 -8.89 23.96 52.28
N LYS A 46 -9.37 22.90 52.94
CA LYS A 46 -10.66 22.26 52.63
C LYS A 46 -11.83 23.21 52.92
N ALA A 47 -11.79 23.96 54.02
CA ALA A 47 -12.79 24.98 54.36
C ALA A 47 -12.79 26.14 53.35
N ILE A 48 -11.62 26.66 52.96
CA ILE A 48 -11.47 27.72 51.94
C ILE A 48 -12.04 27.25 50.58
N ARG A 49 -11.76 26.00 50.19
CA ARG A 49 -12.25 25.43 48.93
C ARG A 49 -13.77 25.18 48.93
N MET A 50 -14.36 24.83 50.08
CA MET A 50 -15.79 24.55 50.23
C MET A 50 -16.66 25.80 50.42
N GLN A 51 -16.17 26.83 51.10
CA GLN A 51 -16.96 28.02 51.45
C GLN A 51 -16.68 29.25 50.55
N GLY A 52 -15.63 29.19 49.74
CA GLY A 52 -15.16 30.33 48.94
C GLY A 52 -14.47 31.41 49.80
N TRP A 53 -13.50 32.10 49.22
CA TRP A 53 -12.68 33.11 49.90
C TRP A 53 -13.45 34.25 50.56
N SER A 54 -14.69 34.50 50.13
CA SER A 54 -15.60 35.54 50.63
C SER A 54 -16.08 35.33 52.07
N ALA A 55 -15.98 34.11 52.61
CA ALA A 55 -16.58 33.78 53.91
C ALA A 55 -15.61 33.92 55.11
N ILE A 56 -14.31 34.11 54.87
CA ILE A 56 -13.31 34.23 55.94
C ILE A 56 -12.84 35.69 56.04
N PRO A 57 -13.13 36.41 57.14
CA PRO A 57 -12.63 37.76 57.33
C PRO A 57 -11.13 37.73 57.67
N MET A 58 -10.27 37.69 56.64
CA MET A 58 -8.84 37.93 56.79
C MET A 58 -8.48 39.37 56.40
N PRO A 59 -7.49 39.99 57.07
CA PRO A 59 -6.85 41.22 56.61
C PRO A 59 -6.44 41.10 55.13
N ARG A 60 -6.63 42.17 54.37
CA ARG A 60 -6.42 42.20 52.91
C ARG A 60 -4.99 41.80 52.53
N GLU A 61 -4.05 42.07 53.43
CA GLU A 61 -2.62 41.76 53.32
C GLU A 61 -2.34 40.25 53.45
N LEU A 62 -3.07 39.54 54.31
CA LEU A 62 -2.99 38.08 54.46
C LEU A 62 -3.72 37.35 53.35
N HIS A 63 -4.81 37.92 52.81
CA HIS A 63 -5.52 37.34 51.68
C HIS A 63 -4.60 37.09 50.48
N VAL A 64 -3.75 38.05 50.14
CA VAL A 64 -2.86 37.91 48.98
C VAL A 64 -1.72 36.94 49.27
N GLY A 65 -1.18 36.94 50.49
CA GLY A 65 -0.18 35.98 50.97
C GLY A 65 -0.63 34.52 50.88
N VAL A 66 -1.83 34.24 51.42
CA VAL A 66 -2.43 32.90 51.42
C VAL A 66 -2.91 32.54 50.01
N TYR A 67 -3.51 33.48 49.27
CA TYR A 67 -3.97 33.24 47.90
C TYR A 67 -2.82 32.82 47.00
N ALA A 68 -1.70 33.54 46.99
CA ALA A 68 -0.59 33.17 46.12
C ALA A 68 0.20 31.94 46.64
N SER A 69 0.10 31.59 47.94
CA SER A 69 0.66 30.32 48.45
C SER A 69 -0.15 29.08 48.01
N ILE A 70 -1.44 29.24 47.70
CA ILE A 70 -2.33 28.14 47.29
C ILE A 70 -2.51 28.08 45.78
N ASN A 71 -2.49 29.24 45.11
CA ASN A 71 -2.76 29.30 43.70
C ASN A 71 -1.49 29.05 42.89
N PRO A 72 -1.58 28.27 41.80
CA PRO A 72 -0.46 28.10 40.90
C PRO A 72 -0.07 29.45 40.27
N ILE A 73 1.20 29.61 39.92
CA ILE A 73 1.77 30.88 39.45
C ILE A 73 1.01 31.47 38.26
N TRP A 74 0.48 30.62 37.37
CA TRP A 74 -0.32 31.05 36.21
C TRP A 74 -1.70 31.65 36.56
N CYS A 75 -2.13 31.59 37.82
CA CYS A 75 -3.30 32.32 38.33
C CYS A 75 -2.99 33.76 38.73
N LEU A 76 -1.71 34.13 38.84
CA LEU A 76 -1.29 35.48 39.17
C LEU A 76 -1.26 36.32 37.88
N LYS A 77 -1.79 37.55 37.92
CA LYS A 77 -1.86 38.43 36.74
C LYS A 77 -0.49 39.10 36.51
N PRO A 78 0.16 38.95 35.34
CA PRO A 78 1.37 39.71 35.02
C PRO A 78 1.08 41.22 34.90
N PRO A 79 2.06 42.11 35.16
CA PRO A 79 3.42 41.83 35.64
C PRO A 79 3.43 41.53 37.15
N LEU A 80 4.36 40.68 37.61
CA LEU A 80 4.43 40.21 39.01
C LEU A 80 5.44 40.96 39.92
N PRO A 81 5.55 42.30 39.97
CA PRO A 81 6.27 42.96 41.05
C PRO A 81 5.27 43.45 42.11
N SER A 82 4.99 42.60 43.09
CA SER A 82 4.44 43.08 44.37
C SER A 82 5.37 42.62 45.50
N PRO A 83 5.51 43.36 46.61
CA PRO A 83 6.32 42.91 47.75
C PRO A 83 5.97 41.50 48.25
N LEU A 84 4.74 41.05 47.97
CA LEU A 84 4.23 39.75 48.35
C LEU A 84 4.81 38.61 47.51
N THR A 85 5.19 38.84 46.25
CA THR A 85 5.83 37.80 45.42
C THR A 85 7.18 37.39 45.99
N GLY A 86 7.92 38.33 46.60
CA GLY A 86 9.17 38.04 47.31
C GLY A 86 9.03 37.13 48.54
N ILE A 87 7.82 37.00 49.10
CA ILE A 87 7.54 36.10 50.24
C ILE A 87 7.04 34.73 49.74
N ILE A 88 6.27 34.72 48.66
CA ILE A 88 5.55 33.53 48.18
C ILE A 88 6.41 32.70 47.23
N LEU A 89 7.08 33.33 46.26
CA LEU A 89 7.84 32.61 45.23
C LEU A 89 8.99 31.76 45.78
N PRO A 90 9.70 32.15 46.86
CA PRO A 90 10.66 31.26 47.52
C PRO A 90 10.04 29.97 48.08
N ARG A 91 8.70 29.86 48.21
CA ARG A 91 8.04 28.63 48.69
C ARG A 91 7.75 27.63 47.58
N HIS A 92 7.82 28.04 46.32
CA HIS A 92 7.59 27.13 45.20
C HIS A 92 8.84 26.29 44.92
N THR A 93 8.73 24.98 45.12
CA THR A 93 9.78 24.01 44.81
C THR A 93 9.60 23.37 43.43
N GLU A 94 8.43 23.50 42.82
CA GLU A 94 8.11 22.91 41.52
C GLU A 94 7.38 23.93 40.65
N LEU A 95 7.71 23.95 39.37
CA LEU A 95 7.05 24.78 38.37
C LEU A 95 6.76 23.97 37.11
N VAL A 96 5.52 24.07 36.63
CA VAL A 96 5.07 23.41 35.40
C VAL A 96 4.64 24.46 34.37
N ILE A 97 5.26 24.41 33.20
CA ILE A 97 4.88 25.19 32.01
C ILE A 97 4.06 24.27 31.11
N ASP A 98 2.73 24.35 31.20
CA ASP A 98 1.82 23.37 30.59
C ASP A 98 1.04 23.91 29.39
N CYS A 99 1.23 23.30 28.21
CA CYS A 99 0.42 23.60 27.03
C CYS A 99 -0.92 22.86 27.01
N SER A 100 -1.13 21.78 27.78
CA SER A 100 -2.35 20.95 27.75
C SER A 100 -3.60 21.77 28.02
N GLN A 101 -3.51 22.73 28.95
CA GLN A 101 -4.62 23.57 29.37
C GLN A 101 -4.58 24.91 28.64
N THR A 102 -5.67 25.28 27.98
CA THR A 102 -5.78 26.56 27.24
C THR A 102 -5.40 27.77 28.08
N ARG A 103 -5.86 27.85 29.34
CA ARG A 103 -5.56 28.98 30.24
C ARG A 103 -4.07 29.08 30.57
N GLN A 104 -3.41 27.96 30.88
CA GLN A 104 -1.98 27.94 31.17
C GLN A 104 -1.17 28.27 29.91
N ARG A 105 -1.54 27.68 28.77
CA ARG A 105 -0.93 27.96 27.48
C ARG A 105 -0.97 29.44 27.15
N SER A 106 -2.13 30.09 27.30
CA SER A 106 -2.29 31.53 27.08
C SER A 106 -1.45 32.36 28.04
N PHE A 107 -1.39 31.97 29.32
CA PHE A 107 -0.55 32.65 30.32
C PHE A 107 0.94 32.59 29.95
N TRP A 108 1.47 31.40 29.66
CA TRP A 108 2.88 31.22 29.32
C TRP A 108 3.25 31.81 27.96
N THR A 109 2.34 31.77 26.99
CA THR A 109 2.50 32.43 25.69
C THR A 109 2.57 33.96 25.82
N ALA A 110 1.80 34.54 26.75
CA ALA A 110 1.82 35.98 26.99
C ALA A 110 2.98 36.43 27.91
N MET A 111 3.64 35.51 28.60
CA MET A 111 4.77 35.83 29.47
C MET A 111 5.98 36.25 28.63
N THR A 112 6.61 37.37 29.01
CA THR A 112 7.87 37.78 28.37
C THR A 112 9.05 37.03 28.99
N VAL A 113 10.10 36.81 28.18
CA VAL A 113 11.36 36.20 28.62
C VAL A 113 12.00 36.97 29.79
N GLN A 114 11.94 38.30 29.76
CA GLN A 114 12.47 39.13 30.85
C GLN A 114 11.67 38.95 32.15
N THR A 115 10.34 38.93 32.08
CA THR A 115 9.49 38.65 33.25
C THR A 115 9.75 37.26 33.82
N ALA A 116 9.96 36.26 32.95
CA ALA A 116 10.32 34.91 33.36
C ALA A 116 11.68 34.86 34.08
N TYR A 117 12.65 35.64 33.63
CA TYR A 117 13.96 35.79 34.29
C TYR A 117 13.83 36.39 35.70
N GLU A 118 13.08 37.48 35.83
CA GLU A 118 12.80 38.12 37.14
C GLU A 118 12.00 37.20 38.08
N LEU A 119 11.06 36.43 37.52
CA LEU A 119 10.32 35.41 38.25
C LEU A 119 11.28 34.34 38.78
N GLY A 120 12.18 33.84 37.93
CA GLY A 120 13.23 32.88 38.31
C GLY A 120 14.08 33.38 39.47
N GLN A 121 14.51 34.65 39.45
CA GLN A 121 15.29 35.25 40.54
C GLN A 121 14.61 35.19 41.90
N GLN A 122 13.28 35.21 41.94
CA GLN A 122 12.51 35.15 43.19
C GLN A 122 12.25 33.69 43.63
N MET A 123 12.35 32.71 42.73
CA MET A 123 12.09 31.29 43.00
C MET A 123 13.34 30.57 43.51
N VAL A 124 13.98 31.09 44.56
CA VAL A 124 15.28 30.60 45.06
C VAL A 124 15.28 29.18 45.62
N ASN A 125 14.11 28.55 45.83
CA ASN A 125 14.00 27.17 46.27
C ASN A 125 13.42 26.23 45.20
N LEU A 126 13.40 26.66 43.92
CA LEU A 126 12.98 25.80 42.82
C LEU A 126 13.85 24.54 42.77
N LYS A 127 13.21 23.37 42.80
CA LYS A 127 13.81 22.02 42.73
C LYS A 127 13.47 21.30 41.44
N CYS A 128 12.31 21.55 40.85
CA CYS A 128 11.86 20.86 39.64
C CYS A 128 11.22 21.85 38.67
N LEU A 129 11.59 21.77 37.39
CA LEU A 129 10.96 22.51 36.29
C LEU A 129 10.49 21.54 35.21
N ILE A 130 9.19 21.54 34.93
CA ILE A 130 8.57 20.66 33.93
C ILE A 130 8.04 21.52 32.77
N HIS A 131 8.50 21.24 31.56
CA HIS A 131 8.10 21.89 30.33
C HIS A 131 7.26 20.94 29.46
N ARG A 132 5.95 21.17 29.45
CA ARG A 132 4.96 20.39 28.69
C ARG A 132 4.60 21.07 27.38
N TYR A 133 5.25 20.65 26.30
CA TYR A 133 5.17 21.30 24.99
C TYR A 133 4.19 20.60 24.03
N PRO A 134 3.66 21.30 23.02
CA PRO A 134 2.58 20.79 22.18
C PRO A 134 3.02 19.73 21.15
N HIS A 135 2.20 18.68 21.00
CA HIS A 135 2.31 17.60 20.01
C HIS A 135 1.00 17.44 19.22
N GLY A 136 1.07 17.40 17.89
CA GLY A 136 -0.09 17.32 17.00
C GLY A 136 -0.79 15.95 17.00
N ALA A 137 -2.07 15.92 16.61
CA ALA A 137 -2.87 14.69 16.63
C ALA A 137 -2.42 13.64 15.58
N GLN A 138 -2.53 12.35 15.94
CA GLN A 138 -2.37 11.22 15.02
C GLN A 138 -3.47 11.26 13.95
N GLY A 139 -3.09 11.34 12.68
CA GLY A 139 -4.03 11.42 11.55
C GLY A 139 -3.42 11.95 10.25
N VAL A 140 -2.21 12.53 10.31
CA VAL A 140 -1.39 12.81 9.13
C VAL A 140 -0.75 11.49 8.68
N PRO A 141 -0.73 11.16 7.36
CA PRO A 141 -0.14 9.92 6.84
C PRO A 141 1.24 9.63 7.46
N ALA A 142 1.46 8.35 7.77
CA ALA A 142 2.53 7.85 8.60
C ALA A 142 3.89 8.53 8.33
N GLY A 143 4.47 9.15 9.35
CA GLY A 143 5.86 9.63 9.34
C GLY A 143 6.08 11.08 9.78
N HIS A 144 5.04 11.91 9.87
CA HIS A 144 5.20 13.34 10.22
C HIS A 144 4.19 13.78 11.28
N ASN A 145 4.42 13.37 12.54
CA ASN A 145 3.71 13.96 13.67
C ASN A 145 4.38 15.31 14.00
N PRO A 146 3.75 16.46 13.75
CA PRO A 146 4.35 17.75 14.08
C PRO A 146 4.40 17.93 15.60
N PHE A 147 5.56 18.32 16.12
CA PHE A 147 5.75 18.71 17.53
C PHE A 147 6.43 20.07 17.60
N ALA A 148 6.18 20.82 18.68
CA ALA A 148 6.66 22.18 18.88
C ALA A 148 7.49 22.30 20.17
N PRO A 149 8.68 21.68 20.22
CA PRO A 149 9.55 21.66 21.41
C PRO A 149 10.11 23.05 21.74
N GLY A 150 10.14 23.97 20.77
CA GLY A 150 10.53 25.36 20.97
C GLY A 150 9.48 26.24 21.65
N TRP A 151 8.22 25.79 21.78
CA TRP A 151 7.17 26.56 22.45
C TRP A 151 7.61 26.91 23.88
N CYS A 152 7.65 28.20 24.24
CA CYS A 152 8.05 28.68 25.57
C CYS A 152 9.45 28.24 26.06
N LEU A 153 10.34 27.75 25.20
CA LEU A 153 11.69 27.35 25.62
C LEU A 153 12.52 28.53 26.16
N GLY A 154 12.35 29.72 25.61
CA GLY A 154 12.97 30.95 26.10
C GLY A 154 12.58 31.28 27.54
N ILE A 155 11.32 30.99 27.91
CA ILE A 155 10.80 31.13 29.27
C ILE A 155 11.47 30.13 30.21
N VAL A 156 11.64 28.88 29.79
CA VAL A 156 12.37 27.84 30.55
C VAL A 156 13.80 28.30 30.84
N ILE A 157 14.54 28.72 29.81
CA ILE A 157 15.93 29.18 29.94
C ILE A 157 16.01 30.38 30.89
N ALA A 158 15.14 31.38 30.69
CA ALA A 158 15.09 32.56 31.54
C ALA A 158 14.82 32.24 33.02
N LEU A 159 13.88 31.34 33.30
CA LEU A 159 13.57 30.90 34.67
C LEU A 159 14.76 30.24 35.35
N VAL A 160 15.47 29.35 34.64
CA VAL A 160 16.66 28.66 35.18
C VAL A 160 17.78 29.65 35.47
N GLU A 161 18.09 30.55 34.56
CA GLU A 161 19.17 31.52 34.75
C GLU A 161 18.85 32.56 35.81
N GLY A 162 17.60 33.03 35.81
CA GLY A 162 17.07 33.89 36.86
C GLY A 162 17.20 33.20 38.23
N HIS A 163 16.79 31.93 38.32
CA HIS A 163 16.91 31.13 39.53
C HIS A 163 18.35 31.04 40.05
N VAL A 164 19.31 30.78 39.17
CA VAL A 164 20.74 30.74 39.56
C VAL A 164 21.22 32.08 40.08
N LEU A 165 20.86 33.19 39.43
CA LEU A 165 21.23 34.52 39.91
C LEU A 165 20.56 34.85 41.25
N GLY A 166 19.26 34.59 41.38
CA GLY A 166 18.52 34.78 42.61
C GLY A 166 19.13 33.99 43.77
N ARG A 167 19.53 32.74 43.51
CA ARG A 167 20.20 31.89 44.47
C ARG A 167 21.55 32.42 44.91
N ARG A 168 22.35 32.91 43.96
CA ARG A 168 23.63 33.56 44.27
C ARG A 168 23.43 34.77 45.18
N LEU A 169 22.47 35.64 44.85
CA LEU A 169 22.14 36.81 45.66
C LEU A 169 21.61 36.46 47.05
N ALA A 170 20.81 35.39 47.16
CA ALA A 170 20.30 34.91 48.43
C ALA A 170 21.40 34.25 49.28
N ARG A 171 22.32 33.50 48.68
CA ARG A 171 23.49 32.93 49.36
C ARG A 171 24.35 34.00 50.02
N ASP A 172 24.61 35.09 49.30
CA ASP A 172 25.43 36.21 49.80
C ASP A 172 24.77 36.89 51.02
N LYS A 173 23.46 36.67 51.24
CA LYS A 173 22.70 37.17 52.40
C LYS A 173 22.45 36.13 53.50
N GLU A 174 22.19 34.87 53.14
CA GLU A 174 21.55 33.86 54.01
C GLU A 174 22.30 32.51 54.08
N SER A 175 23.50 32.38 53.51
CA SER A 175 24.32 31.14 53.56
C SER A 175 23.63 29.88 53.00
N LEU A 176 22.85 30.03 51.93
CA LEU A 176 22.20 28.91 51.24
C LEU A 176 23.20 28.03 50.46
N THR A 177 22.85 26.76 50.23
CA THR A 177 23.63 25.84 49.38
C THR A 177 23.73 26.35 47.93
N GLU A 178 24.73 25.90 47.18
CA GLU A 178 25.09 26.49 45.88
C GLU A 178 24.00 26.38 44.80
N GLY A 179 23.11 25.39 44.87
CA GLY A 179 21.95 25.25 43.98
C GLY A 179 20.80 24.49 44.62
N SER A 180 19.60 24.62 44.07
CA SER A 180 18.43 23.82 44.49
C SER A 180 17.71 23.10 43.36
N LEU A 181 17.86 23.53 42.10
CA LEU A 181 17.23 22.87 40.94
C LEU A 181 17.82 21.47 40.75
N LYS A 182 17.02 20.44 40.98
CA LYS A 182 17.39 19.02 40.90
C LYS A 182 17.01 18.36 39.58
N SER A 183 15.84 18.71 39.02
CA SER A 183 15.36 18.10 37.79
C SER A 183 14.80 19.11 36.78
N LEU A 184 15.05 18.83 35.50
CA LEU A 184 14.50 19.55 34.35
C LEU A 184 13.85 18.55 33.40
N THR A 185 12.54 18.60 33.24
CA THR A 185 11.76 17.60 32.49
C THR A 185 11.07 18.25 31.30
N PHE A 186 11.11 17.61 30.15
CA PHE A 186 10.42 18.03 28.94
C PHE A 186 9.41 16.95 28.52
N GLU A 187 8.15 17.32 28.35
CA GLU A 187 7.05 16.38 28.09
C GLU A 187 6.27 16.81 26.86
N ALA A 188 6.15 15.93 25.87
CA ALA A 188 5.26 16.15 24.75
C ALA A 188 3.80 15.91 25.19
N VAL A 189 2.92 16.87 24.92
CA VAL A 189 1.49 16.79 25.24
C VAL A 189 0.68 16.79 23.96
N MET A 190 -0.14 15.75 23.78
CA MET A 190 -1.10 15.65 22.68
C MET A 190 -2.15 16.75 22.78
N LEU A 191 -2.26 17.60 21.75
CA LEU A 191 -3.31 18.60 21.66
C LEU A 191 -4.33 18.19 20.59
N PRO A 192 -5.52 17.69 21.00
CA PRO A 192 -6.57 17.35 20.05
C PRO A 192 -7.00 18.62 19.31
N ASN A 193 -7.21 18.51 17.99
CA ASN A 193 -7.69 19.57 17.10
C ASN A 193 -6.70 20.66 16.69
N ILE A 194 -5.38 20.47 16.90
CA ILE A 194 -4.38 21.42 16.39
C ILE A 194 -3.78 20.92 15.07
N GLY A 195 -3.94 21.73 14.02
CA GLY A 195 -3.37 21.46 12.71
C GLY A 195 -1.86 21.77 12.63
N PHE A 196 -1.21 21.26 11.60
CA PHE A 196 0.24 21.42 11.36
C PHE A 196 0.71 22.89 11.41
N GLN A 197 -0.05 23.81 10.80
CA GLN A 197 0.30 25.24 10.79
C GLN A 197 0.29 25.86 12.20
N GLN A 198 -0.65 25.49 13.04
CA GLN A 198 -0.73 26.00 14.42
C GLN A 198 0.40 25.43 15.28
N ILE A 199 0.80 24.16 15.09
CA ILE A 199 1.98 23.61 15.77
C ILE A 199 3.23 24.41 15.38
N ASN A 200 3.44 24.72 14.10
CA ASN A 200 4.60 25.51 13.67
C ASN A 200 4.61 26.94 14.24
N GLN A 201 3.44 27.57 14.39
CA GLN A 201 3.32 28.87 15.07
C GLN A 201 3.66 28.77 16.57
N LEU A 202 3.21 27.69 17.23
CA LEU A 202 3.55 27.44 18.63
C LEU A 202 5.05 27.18 18.81
N ALA A 203 5.71 26.51 17.86
CA ALA A 203 7.13 26.19 17.93
C ALA A 203 8.03 27.44 18.03
N SER A 204 7.62 28.56 17.43
CA SER A 204 8.39 29.83 17.49
C SER A 204 8.01 30.73 18.67
N THR A 205 6.86 30.50 19.30
CA THR A 205 6.32 31.32 20.38
C THR A 205 7.21 31.27 21.62
N ASN A 206 7.82 32.40 21.98
CA ASN A 206 8.77 32.52 23.10
C ASN A 206 9.88 31.47 23.07
N SER A 207 10.34 31.10 21.87
CA SER A 207 11.37 30.09 21.70
C SER A 207 12.79 30.62 21.95
N ASP A 208 13.01 31.93 21.84
CA ASP A 208 14.33 32.56 21.96
C ASP A 208 14.73 32.80 23.43
N PRO A 209 15.99 32.52 23.82
CA PRO A 209 16.50 32.80 25.16
C PRO A 209 16.56 34.31 25.43
N PRO A 210 16.85 34.73 26.68
CA PRO A 210 17.11 36.13 26.98
C PRO A 210 18.15 36.74 26.04
N ALA A 211 17.86 37.90 25.46
CA ALA A 211 18.70 38.53 24.43
C ALA A 211 20.14 38.79 24.90
N ALA A 212 20.34 39.06 26.19
CA ALA A 212 21.66 39.13 26.78
C ALA A 212 22.11 37.73 27.23
N ALA A 213 23.26 37.29 26.72
CA ALA A 213 23.98 36.16 27.29
C ALA A 213 24.32 36.45 28.76
N PRO A 214 24.37 35.43 29.64
CA PRO A 214 24.77 35.64 31.01
C PRO A 214 26.20 36.17 31.04
N SER A 215 26.47 37.21 31.84
CA SER A 215 27.83 37.78 31.97
C SER A 215 28.80 36.84 32.68
N GLN A 216 28.30 35.75 33.28
CA GLN A 216 29.06 34.71 33.97
C GLN A 216 28.47 33.35 33.62
N SER A 217 29.30 32.31 33.63
CA SER A 217 28.83 30.94 33.43
C SER A 217 27.74 30.58 34.44
N ILE A 218 26.72 29.89 33.96
CA ILE A 218 25.58 29.45 34.76
C ILE A 218 25.94 28.07 35.31
N SER A 219 26.06 27.95 36.63
CA SER A 219 26.31 26.65 37.26
C SER A 219 25.07 26.11 37.94
N LEU A 220 24.76 24.85 37.65
CA LEU A 220 23.62 24.10 38.15
C LEU A 220 24.13 22.90 38.98
N PRO A 221 24.77 23.14 40.14
CA PRO A 221 25.45 22.08 40.90
C PRO A 221 24.50 21.10 41.59
N ALA A 222 23.19 21.39 41.63
CA ALA A 222 22.18 20.51 42.18
C ALA A 222 21.43 19.69 41.11
N LEU A 223 21.61 20.01 39.82
CA LEU A 223 20.85 19.39 38.73
C LEU A 223 21.40 17.98 38.50
N THR A 224 20.59 16.99 38.85
CA THR A 224 20.92 15.56 38.81
C THR A 224 20.20 14.84 37.67
N GLU A 225 19.06 15.38 37.20
CA GLU A 225 18.25 14.74 36.16
C GLU A 225 17.79 15.75 35.08
N VAL A 226 17.97 15.37 33.83
CA VAL A 226 17.34 16.03 32.68
C VAL A 226 16.63 14.98 31.83
N SER A 227 15.33 15.13 31.57
CA SER A 227 14.54 14.13 30.85
C SER A 227 13.69 14.74 29.73
N GLY A 228 13.44 13.97 28.68
CA GLY A 228 12.66 14.37 27.50
C GLY A 228 13.35 15.31 26.53
N VAL A 229 14.69 15.34 26.49
CA VAL A 229 15.45 16.21 25.58
C VAL A 229 15.13 15.87 24.12
N THR A 230 14.94 16.91 23.28
CA THR A 230 14.68 16.80 21.83
C THR A 230 15.44 17.89 21.07
N HIS A 231 15.46 17.81 19.73
CA HIS A 231 16.14 18.77 18.85
C HIS A 231 15.72 20.25 19.00
N GLY A 232 14.58 20.52 19.65
CA GLY A 232 14.16 21.89 19.90
C GLY A 232 14.90 22.58 21.05
N HIS A 233 15.57 21.82 21.91
CA HIS A 233 16.11 22.32 23.18
C HIS A 233 17.57 22.85 23.05
N LEU A 234 18.10 22.97 21.83
CA LEU A 234 19.47 23.41 21.46
C LEU A 234 19.99 24.69 22.12
N LYS A 235 19.10 25.61 22.50
CA LYS A 235 19.49 26.99 22.82
C LYS A 235 20.24 27.15 24.15
N THR A 236 20.60 26.05 24.82
CA THR A 236 21.39 26.06 26.07
C THR A 236 22.90 26.06 25.84
N ASP A 237 23.42 25.58 24.70
CA ASP A 237 24.87 25.49 24.45
C ASP A 237 25.55 26.87 24.51
N GLU A 238 24.94 27.85 23.84
CA GLU A 238 25.42 29.24 23.77
C GLU A 238 25.33 29.99 25.12
N ARG A 239 24.67 29.41 26.13
CA ARG A 239 24.45 30.04 27.43
C ARG A 239 25.52 29.69 28.47
N GLY A 240 26.44 28.78 28.15
CA GLY A 240 27.56 28.42 29.04
C GLY A 240 27.10 27.74 30.34
N TRP A 241 26.09 26.88 30.27
CA TRP A 241 25.59 26.12 31.41
C TRP A 241 26.61 25.05 31.82
N THR A 242 26.76 24.85 33.13
CA THR A 242 27.59 23.80 33.72
C THR A 242 26.78 22.98 34.72
N THR A 243 26.88 21.65 34.63
CA THR A 243 26.00 20.67 35.28
C THR A 243 26.81 19.56 35.95
N PRO A 244 27.66 19.89 36.94
CA PRO A 244 28.66 18.96 37.47
C PRO A 244 28.07 17.73 38.19
N ALA A 245 26.86 17.85 38.75
CA ALA A 245 26.17 16.78 39.47
C ALA A 245 25.16 16.00 38.60
N LEU A 246 25.17 16.19 37.27
CA LEU A 246 24.20 15.57 36.39
C LEU A 246 24.44 14.06 36.30
N GLU A 247 23.52 13.28 36.85
CA GLU A 247 23.58 11.82 36.90
C GLU A 247 22.80 11.19 35.75
N ARG A 248 21.67 11.79 35.35
CA ARG A 248 20.73 11.17 34.42
C ARG A 248 20.33 12.10 33.29
N VAL A 249 20.47 11.62 32.06
CA VAL A 249 19.98 12.30 30.84
C VAL A 249 19.13 11.34 30.02
N VAL A 250 17.85 11.69 29.81
CA VAL A 250 16.90 10.88 29.03
C VAL A 250 16.35 11.70 27.88
N CYS A 251 16.44 11.19 26.65
CA CYS A 251 15.81 11.80 25.48
C CYS A 251 14.35 11.35 25.33
N ALA A 252 13.51 12.15 24.68
CA ALA A 252 12.12 11.77 24.47
C ALA A 252 12.01 10.55 23.52
N PRO A 253 11.19 9.55 23.84
CA PRO A 253 10.96 8.41 22.95
C PRO A 253 10.16 8.83 21.71
N GLY A 254 10.52 8.30 20.54
CA GLY A 254 9.74 8.45 19.30
C GLY A 254 9.79 9.84 18.64
N THR A 255 10.63 10.75 19.10
CA THR A 255 10.89 12.03 18.41
C THR A 255 12.03 11.90 17.41
N VAL A 256 12.19 12.90 16.53
CA VAL A 256 13.41 13.04 15.72
C VAL A 256 14.60 12.97 16.67
N VAL A 257 15.56 12.11 16.31
CA VAL A 257 16.75 11.84 17.10
C VAL A 257 17.45 13.17 17.39
N PRO A 258 17.59 13.59 18.67
CA PRO A 258 18.33 14.79 19.00
C PRO A 258 19.75 14.65 18.46
N GLY A 259 20.26 15.72 17.87
CA GLY A 259 21.66 15.77 17.47
C GLY A 259 22.56 15.78 18.70
N ILE A 260 23.83 15.43 18.53
CA ILE A 260 24.82 15.49 19.61
C ILE A 260 24.88 16.89 20.22
N ALA A 261 24.73 17.93 19.38
CA ALA A 261 24.71 19.33 19.79
C ALA A 261 23.63 19.65 20.83
N ASP A 262 22.51 18.92 20.82
CA ASP A 262 21.41 19.10 21.78
C ASP A 262 21.78 18.69 23.21
N ILE A 263 22.67 17.70 23.33
CA ILE A 263 22.92 16.98 24.59
C ILE A 263 24.29 17.35 25.15
N ARG A 264 25.24 17.67 24.26
CA ARG A 264 26.61 18.07 24.59
C ARG A 264 26.71 19.08 25.75
N PRO A 265 25.92 20.17 25.81
CA PRO A 265 26.10 21.18 26.86
C PRO A 265 25.85 20.63 28.27
N LEU A 266 24.91 19.70 28.37
CA LEU A 266 24.52 19.08 29.63
C LEU A 266 25.56 18.04 30.09
N ILE A 267 26.19 17.33 29.15
CA ILE A 267 27.10 16.22 29.47
C ILE A 267 28.54 16.68 29.60
N ALA A 268 29.00 17.64 28.79
CA ALA A 268 30.41 18.04 28.70
C ALA A 268 31.02 18.48 30.06
N THR A 269 30.18 18.92 30.99
CA THR A 269 30.60 19.41 32.31
C THR A 269 30.19 18.50 33.47
N SER A 270 29.51 17.38 33.18
CA SER A 270 29.10 16.41 34.21
C SER A 270 30.29 15.60 34.71
N ARG A 271 30.29 15.32 36.02
CA ARG A 271 31.26 14.45 36.70
C ARG A 271 30.62 13.22 37.31
N SER A 272 29.29 13.10 37.21
CA SER A 272 28.50 12.12 37.96
C SER A 272 27.59 11.30 37.05
N LEU A 273 27.79 11.35 35.73
CA LEU A 273 26.89 10.72 34.76
C LEU A 273 26.81 9.21 35.01
N ALA A 274 25.60 8.74 35.32
CA ALA A 274 25.29 7.36 35.66
C ALA A 274 24.31 6.70 34.66
N ASP A 275 23.38 7.47 34.10
CA ASP A 275 22.37 6.97 33.16
C ASP A 275 22.25 7.90 31.94
N LEU A 276 22.59 7.37 30.76
CA LEU A 276 22.50 8.09 29.50
C LEU A 276 21.56 7.38 28.53
N GLN A 277 20.30 7.82 28.46
CA GLN A 277 19.29 7.28 27.55
C GLN A 277 19.10 8.19 26.35
N VAL A 278 20.07 8.17 25.44
CA VAL A 278 19.99 8.89 24.16
C VAL A 278 19.32 8.03 23.10
N ALA A 279 18.43 8.62 22.31
CA ALA A 279 17.75 7.90 21.26
C ALA A 279 18.68 7.70 20.07
N GLN A 280 18.94 6.44 19.70
CA GLN A 280 19.46 5.99 18.40
C GLN A 280 20.76 6.66 17.92
N GLN A 281 21.69 6.97 18.81
CA GLN A 281 22.99 7.54 18.43
C GLN A 281 23.91 6.47 17.85
N THR A 282 24.64 6.79 16.78
CA THR A 282 25.65 5.88 16.22
C THR A 282 26.92 5.86 17.07
N PRO A 283 27.78 4.84 16.98
CA PRO A 283 29.03 4.81 17.75
C PRO A 283 29.92 6.04 17.53
N PRO A 284 30.15 6.54 16.30
CA PRO A 284 30.88 7.80 16.11
C PRO A 284 30.24 9.01 16.80
N GLN A 285 28.90 9.09 16.81
CA GLN A 285 28.20 10.18 17.48
C GLN A 285 28.36 10.12 19.00
N LEU A 286 28.34 8.92 19.58
CA LEU A 286 28.64 8.73 21.01
C LEU A 286 30.10 9.05 21.34
N VAL A 287 31.05 8.73 20.45
CA VAL A 287 32.45 9.13 20.59
C VAL A 287 32.58 10.64 20.65
N GLU A 288 31.91 11.37 19.75
CA GLU A 288 31.90 12.83 19.75
C GLU A 288 31.23 13.40 21.02
N LEU A 289 30.11 12.80 21.47
CA LEU A 289 29.41 13.20 22.68
C LEU A 289 30.27 13.01 23.94
N PHE A 290 30.81 11.82 24.17
CA PHE A 290 31.70 11.55 25.31
C PHE A 290 33.04 12.28 25.17
N GLY A 291 33.49 12.49 23.93
CA GLY A 291 34.67 13.29 23.57
C GLY A 291 34.64 14.70 24.15
N SER A 292 33.44 15.28 24.31
CA SER A 292 33.25 16.60 24.92
C SER A 292 33.57 16.67 26.41
N ILE A 293 33.62 15.53 27.11
CA ILE A 293 34.06 15.44 28.50
C ILE A 293 35.60 15.47 28.53
N PRO A 294 36.24 16.45 29.20
CA PRO A 294 37.69 16.61 29.19
C PRO A 294 38.44 15.39 29.75
N VAL A 295 39.45 14.94 29.01
CA VAL A 295 40.41 13.90 29.44
C VAL A 295 41.24 14.48 30.59
N GLY A 296 41.01 14.03 31.82
CA GLY A 296 41.61 14.58 33.04
C GLY A 296 40.62 14.70 34.20
N GLN A 297 39.32 14.72 33.90
CA GLN A 297 38.28 14.44 34.89
C GLN A 297 38.13 12.91 35.01
N HIS A 298 39.18 12.23 35.50
CA HIS A 298 39.38 10.78 35.42
C HIS A 298 38.29 9.88 36.04
N GLN A 299 37.22 10.45 36.57
CA GLN A 299 36.08 9.71 37.14
C GLN A 299 34.73 10.14 36.55
N ALA A 300 34.71 10.96 35.51
CA ALA A 300 33.46 11.53 34.98
C ALA A 300 32.46 10.47 34.47
N LEU A 301 32.96 9.37 33.87
CA LEU A 301 32.13 8.23 33.45
C LEU A 301 32.33 6.98 34.30
N ALA A 302 33.07 7.06 35.42
CA ALA A 302 33.27 5.90 36.30
C ALA A 302 31.95 5.41 36.93
N ASN A 303 30.96 6.29 37.04
CA ASN A 303 29.63 5.99 37.54
C ASN A 303 28.65 5.57 36.44
N LEU A 304 29.04 5.60 35.16
CA LEU A 304 28.14 5.28 34.05
C LEU A 304 27.74 3.80 34.13
N ARG A 305 26.45 3.57 34.38
CA ARG A 305 25.80 2.25 34.48
C ARG A 305 24.95 1.92 33.28
N THR A 306 24.35 2.91 32.65
CA THR A 306 23.42 2.69 31.53
C THR A 306 23.80 3.53 30.34
N ILE A 307 23.93 2.87 29.19
CA ILE A 307 23.91 3.51 27.88
C ILE A 307 22.66 2.98 27.17
N GLY A 308 21.80 3.92 26.75
CA GLY A 308 20.59 3.66 25.99
C GLY A 308 20.88 3.12 24.60
N HIS A 309 20.03 3.47 23.64
CA HIS A 309 19.99 2.82 22.33
C HIS A 309 21.14 3.26 21.40
N ILE A 310 22.15 2.41 21.23
CA ILE A 310 23.21 2.58 20.22
C ILE A 310 22.71 2.07 18.87
N ARG A 311 22.61 2.95 17.88
CA ARG A 311 22.21 2.60 16.52
C ARG A 311 23.37 2.00 15.74
N LEU A 312 23.23 0.76 15.28
CA LEU A 312 24.22 0.01 14.50
C LEU A 312 23.83 -0.17 13.01
N TYR A 313 22.90 0.66 12.51
CA TYR A 313 22.34 0.53 11.16
C TYR A 313 22.31 1.86 10.40
N GLY A 314 22.35 1.80 9.07
CA GLY A 314 22.55 2.96 8.20
C GLY A 314 23.93 3.61 8.35
N ILE A 315 24.95 2.79 8.63
CA ILE A 315 26.37 3.19 8.77
C ILE A 315 27.18 2.25 7.88
N GLU A 316 28.22 2.75 7.23
CA GLU A 316 29.15 1.90 6.47
C GLU A 316 29.91 0.95 7.40
N SER A 317 30.24 -0.27 6.94
CA SER A 317 30.86 -1.31 7.79
C SER A 317 32.19 -0.86 8.41
N ALA A 318 33.01 -0.14 7.65
CA ALA A 318 34.29 0.39 8.11
C ALA A 318 34.09 1.43 9.23
N ASP A 319 33.21 2.41 9.00
CA ASP A 319 32.88 3.46 9.96
C ASP A 319 32.25 2.88 11.24
N LEU A 320 31.42 1.84 11.10
CA LEU A 320 30.82 1.14 12.23
C LEU A 320 31.90 0.43 13.06
N THR A 321 32.79 -0.30 12.40
CA THR A 321 33.89 -1.03 13.05
C THR A 321 34.80 -0.07 13.82
N ASP A 322 35.26 0.99 13.17
CA ASP A 322 36.17 1.96 13.79
C ASP A 322 35.45 2.79 14.85
N GLY A 323 34.19 3.18 14.61
CA GLY A 323 33.34 3.84 15.59
C GLY A 323 33.13 3.01 16.87
N LEU A 324 32.96 1.69 16.77
CA LEU A 324 32.85 0.80 17.93
C LEU A 324 34.16 0.72 18.72
N ARG A 325 35.32 0.64 18.04
CA ARG A 325 36.64 0.64 18.68
C ARG A 325 36.94 1.96 19.36
N ASP A 326 36.62 3.06 18.70
CA ASP A 326 36.81 4.41 19.23
C ASP A 326 35.88 4.67 20.40
N LEU A 327 34.64 4.16 20.36
CA LEU A 327 33.71 4.22 21.48
C LEU A 327 34.24 3.44 22.68
N GLN A 328 34.72 2.21 22.46
CA GLN A 328 35.36 1.41 23.51
C GLN A 328 36.53 2.17 24.14
N ARG A 329 37.44 2.73 23.32
CA ARG A 329 38.59 3.50 23.80
C ARG A 329 38.14 4.72 24.59
N CYS A 330 37.19 5.50 24.06
CA CYS A 330 36.66 6.72 24.65
C CYS A 330 36.03 6.47 26.04
N LEU A 331 35.28 5.37 26.19
CA LEU A 331 34.69 4.94 27.47
C LEU A 331 35.75 4.50 28.47
N VAL A 332 36.72 3.68 28.05
CA VAL A 332 37.81 3.19 28.92
C VAL A 332 38.71 4.34 29.41
N ASP A 333 39.08 5.26 28.52
CA ASP A 333 39.91 6.44 28.84
C ASP A 333 39.23 7.36 29.88
N ARG A 334 37.90 7.26 30.01
CA ARG A 334 37.06 8.00 30.97
C ARG A 334 36.60 7.14 32.16
N ALA A 335 37.28 6.01 32.38
CA ALA A 335 37.08 5.07 33.47
C ALA A 335 35.76 4.27 33.46
N CYS A 336 35.07 4.19 32.32
CA CYS A 336 33.91 3.31 32.12
C CYS A 336 34.37 1.91 31.66
N SER A 337 35.02 1.15 32.56
CA SER A 337 35.48 -0.22 32.34
C SER A 337 34.72 -1.18 33.26
N LYS A 338 34.05 -2.18 32.66
CA LYS A 338 33.20 -3.15 33.37
C LYS A 338 32.14 -2.51 34.31
N SER A 339 31.66 -1.31 33.99
CA SER A 339 30.74 -0.54 34.83
C SER A 339 29.29 -0.55 34.34
N LEU A 340 29.05 -0.84 33.06
CA LEU A 340 27.71 -0.80 32.47
C LEU A 340 26.86 -2.00 32.91
N ASP A 341 25.77 -1.74 33.60
CA ASP A 341 24.76 -2.71 33.99
C ASP A 341 23.70 -2.91 32.89
N LEU A 342 23.55 -1.92 32.00
CA LEU A 342 22.66 -2.01 30.85
C LEU A 342 23.30 -1.34 29.62
N LEU A 343 23.40 -2.11 28.53
CA LEU A 343 23.77 -1.62 27.21
C LEU A 343 22.70 -2.02 26.21
N CYS A 344 22.10 -1.05 25.54
CA CYS A 344 21.12 -1.32 24.51
C CYS A 344 21.69 -1.07 23.11
N VAL A 345 21.67 -2.07 22.24
CA VAL A 345 22.04 -1.93 20.83
C VAL A 345 20.79 -2.05 19.97
N MET A 346 20.67 -1.16 19.00
CA MET A 346 19.62 -1.15 18.01
C MET A 346 20.19 -1.55 16.66
N VAL A 347 19.63 -2.59 16.07
CA VAL A 347 20.05 -3.08 14.76
C VAL A 347 18.85 -3.14 13.85
N HIS A 348 18.99 -2.65 12.62
CA HIS A 348 17.99 -2.90 11.59
C HIS A 348 18.16 -4.33 11.10
N ARG A 349 17.05 -5.02 10.83
CA ARG A 349 17.09 -6.43 10.44
C ARG A 349 17.97 -6.70 9.21
N SER A 350 17.89 -5.85 8.18
CA SER A 350 18.76 -5.97 6.99
C SER A 350 20.24 -5.84 7.34
N ASP A 351 20.56 -4.86 8.18
CA ASP A 351 21.93 -4.44 8.46
C ASP A 351 22.61 -5.36 9.47
N CYS A 352 21.83 -5.96 10.37
CA CYS A 352 22.32 -6.99 11.28
C CYS A 352 22.94 -8.16 10.51
N HIS A 353 22.39 -8.55 9.36
CA HIS A 353 23.00 -9.59 8.54
C HIS A 353 24.26 -9.10 7.83
N SER A 354 24.18 -7.97 7.12
CA SER A 354 25.28 -7.50 6.26
C SER A 354 26.46 -6.95 7.06
N LEU A 355 26.21 -6.30 8.20
CA LEU A 355 27.25 -5.64 9.00
C LEU A 355 27.71 -6.50 10.18
N LEU A 356 26.81 -7.15 10.92
CA LEU A 356 27.21 -7.89 12.13
C LEU A 356 27.52 -9.36 11.84
N LEU A 357 26.75 -10.06 11.01
CA LEU A 357 26.95 -11.51 10.79
C LEU A 357 27.88 -11.81 9.61
N ASN A 358 28.00 -10.91 8.65
CA ASN A 358 28.89 -11.09 7.49
C ASN A 358 30.31 -10.53 7.71
N ASP A 359 30.48 -9.50 8.54
CA ASP A 359 31.79 -8.91 8.83
C ASP A 359 32.28 -9.28 10.24
N PHE A 360 33.16 -10.29 10.28
CA PHE A 360 33.80 -10.75 11.51
C PHE A 360 34.49 -9.62 12.29
N SER A 361 35.03 -8.61 11.60
CA SER A 361 35.76 -7.52 12.23
C SER A 361 34.83 -6.56 12.98
N THR A 362 33.68 -6.25 12.39
CA THR A 362 32.60 -5.49 13.03
C THR A 362 32.05 -6.27 14.23
N PHE A 363 31.72 -7.55 14.05
CA PHE A 363 31.22 -8.41 15.13
C PHE A 363 32.18 -8.46 16.32
N LYS A 364 33.47 -8.69 16.03
CA LYS A 364 34.53 -8.73 17.04
C LYS A 364 34.68 -7.39 17.76
N ALA A 365 34.55 -6.27 17.06
CA ALA A 365 34.58 -4.94 17.67
C ALA A 365 33.40 -4.73 18.63
N LEU A 366 32.19 -5.16 18.25
CA LEU A 366 31.02 -5.09 19.12
C LEU A 366 31.17 -6.00 20.36
N ALA A 367 31.59 -7.25 20.17
CA ALA A 367 31.86 -8.17 21.27
C ALA A 367 32.96 -7.63 22.21
N SER A 368 34.00 -7.01 21.66
CA SER A 368 35.09 -6.38 22.44
C SER A 368 34.59 -5.18 23.25
N LEU A 369 33.73 -4.34 22.67
CA LEU A 369 33.09 -3.23 23.36
C LEU A 369 32.26 -3.74 24.54
N ILE A 370 31.37 -4.72 24.30
CA ILE A 370 30.50 -5.31 25.32
C ILE A 370 31.36 -5.92 26.43
N ASP A 371 32.33 -6.77 26.08
CA ASP A 371 33.19 -7.40 27.07
C ASP A 371 33.89 -6.33 27.91
N THR A 372 34.55 -5.35 27.29
CA THR A 372 35.36 -4.36 28.01
C THR A 372 34.53 -3.45 28.93
N THR A 373 33.33 -3.05 28.51
CA THR A 373 32.57 -1.98 29.18
C THR A 373 31.45 -2.49 30.09
N CYS A 374 30.85 -3.65 29.80
CA CYS A 374 29.74 -4.19 30.58
C CYS A 374 30.20 -4.91 31.84
N SER A 375 29.46 -4.74 32.93
CA SER A 375 29.67 -5.51 34.15
C SER A 375 29.37 -6.99 33.89
N PRO A 376 29.96 -7.94 34.64
CA PRO A 376 29.68 -9.38 34.46
C PRO A 376 28.20 -9.75 34.68
N SER A 377 27.48 -8.97 35.48
CA SER A 377 26.03 -9.05 35.70
C SER A 377 25.21 -8.15 34.77
N GLY A 378 25.89 -7.40 33.89
CA GLY A 378 25.28 -6.45 32.99
C GLY A 378 24.39 -7.13 31.97
N LYS A 379 23.33 -6.44 31.58
CA LYS A 379 22.37 -6.88 30.59
C LYS A 379 22.65 -6.20 29.27
N VAL A 380 22.71 -6.98 28.19
CA VAL A 380 22.80 -6.44 26.83
C VAL A 380 21.48 -6.68 26.14
N ILE A 381 20.79 -5.60 25.78
CA ILE A 381 19.52 -5.67 25.07
C ILE A 381 19.76 -5.39 23.60
N SER A 382 19.48 -6.36 22.73
CA SER A 382 19.48 -6.16 21.29
C SER A 382 18.06 -5.90 20.81
N LEU A 383 17.80 -4.67 20.39
CA LEU A 383 16.54 -4.26 19.79
C LEU A 383 16.63 -4.38 18.28
N ILE A 384 15.78 -5.21 17.70
CA ILE A 384 15.70 -5.31 16.24
C ILE A 384 14.53 -4.51 15.73
N HIS A 385 14.88 -3.51 14.94
CA HIS A 385 13.86 -2.74 14.24
C HIS A 385 13.29 -3.60 13.12
N PRO A 386 11.98 -3.92 13.16
CA PRO A 386 11.35 -4.61 12.05
C PRO A 386 11.40 -3.69 10.83
N PRO A 387 11.64 -4.24 9.63
CA PRO A 387 11.45 -3.47 8.42
C PRO A 387 10.00 -3.01 8.29
N ALA A 388 9.77 -1.88 7.64
CA ALA A 388 8.42 -1.39 7.36
C ALA A 388 7.60 -2.37 6.49
N ASP A 389 8.29 -3.16 5.66
CA ASP A 389 7.67 -4.11 4.72
C ASP A 389 7.68 -5.51 5.34
N GLY A 390 6.53 -5.98 5.81
CA GLY A 390 6.35 -7.14 6.71
C GLY A 390 6.83 -8.51 6.24
N ILE A 391 7.50 -8.63 5.09
CA ILE A 391 8.16 -9.86 4.64
C ILE A 391 9.51 -9.48 4.03
N HIS A 392 10.59 -9.92 4.68
CA HIS A 392 11.93 -9.79 4.13
C HIS A 392 12.61 -11.15 4.03
N ASP A 393 13.25 -11.30 2.88
CA ASP A 393 14.16 -12.36 2.54
C ASP A 393 15.39 -12.28 3.44
N VAL A 394 15.65 -13.38 4.15
CA VAL A 394 16.78 -13.51 5.06
C VAL A 394 17.92 -14.22 4.32
N PRO A 395 19.00 -13.52 3.94
CA PRO A 395 20.08 -14.13 3.16
C PRO A 395 20.78 -15.23 3.97
N LEU A 396 20.55 -16.48 3.59
CA LEU A 396 21.07 -17.65 4.27
C LEU A 396 22.60 -17.75 4.17
N THR A 397 23.18 -17.23 3.08
CA THR A 397 24.63 -17.13 2.91
C THR A 397 25.29 -16.23 3.96
N HIS A 398 24.64 -15.12 4.33
CA HIS A 398 25.12 -14.21 5.40
C HIS A 398 24.88 -14.77 6.79
N LEU A 399 23.85 -15.60 6.96
CA LEU A 399 23.72 -16.35 8.19
C LEU A 399 24.83 -17.39 8.30
N LEU A 400 25.25 -18.03 7.21
CA LEU A 400 26.24 -19.09 7.30
C LEU A 400 27.69 -18.61 7.30
N SER A 401 27.97 -17.33 7.05
CA SER A 401 29.33 -16.77 7.11
C SER A 401 29.99 -16.95 8.49
N TYR A 402 29.22 -16.89 9.58
CA TYR A 402 29.79 -17.09 10.92
C TYR A 402 30.29 -18.51 11.16
N THR A 403 29.84 -19.51 10.38
CA THR A 403 30.30 -20.89 10.53
C THR A 403 31.79 -21.06 10.22
N ARG A 404 32.40 -20.01 9.66
CA ARG A 404 33.82 -19.91 9.32
C ARG A 404 34.62 -19.08 10.33
N TRP A 405 33.96 -18.49 11.33
CA TRP A 405 34.64 -17.67 12.32
C TRP A 405 35.51 -18.51 13.25
N ASP A 406 36.68 -17.99 13.56
CA ASP A 406 37.55 -18.56 14.59
C ASP A 406 37.08 -18.03 15.95
N PHE A 407 36.16 -18.78 16.59
CA PHE A 407 35.60 -18.42 17.89
C PHE A 407 36.65 -18.34 19.00
N GLY A 408 37.83 -18.97 18.82
CA GLY A 408 38.95 -18.82 19.75
C GLY A 408 39.53 -17.40 19.80
N LYS A 409 39.19 -16.53 18.84
CA LYS A 409 39.61 -15.11 18.80
C LYS A 409 38.55 -14.14 19.28
N LEU A 410 37.37 -14.62 19.67
CA LEU A 410 36.28 -13.79 20.18
C LEU A 410 36.37 -13.64 21.70
N PRO A 411 35.94 -12.49 22.26
CA PRO A 411 35.76 -12.34 23.71
C PRO A 411 34.74 -13.35 24.25
N ALA A 412 34.72 -13.54 25.57
CA ALA A 412 33.85 -14.54 26.22
C ALA A 412 32.35 -14.31 25.93
N CYS A 413 31.94 -13.06 25.73
CA CYS A 413 30.56 -12.71 25.35
C CYS A 413 30.23 -12.96 23.86
N GLY A 414 31.21 -13.31 23.02
CA GLY A 414 31.05 -13.43 21.57
C GLY A 414 30.06 -14.53 21.17
N LEU A 415 30.15 -15.73 21.74
CA LEU A 415 29.21 -16.81 21.44
C LEU A 415 27.78 -16.51 21.93
N PRO A 416 27.56 -16.05 23.19
CA PRO A 416 26.25 -15.59 23.64
C PRO A 416 25.64 -14.48 22.76
N LEU A 417 26.45 -13.49 22.35
CA LEU A 417 26.02 -12.42 21.45
C LEU A 417 25.58 -12.99 20.09
N LEU A 418 26.37 -13.89 19.50
CA LEU A 418 26.03 -14.53 18.23
C LEU A 418 24.71 -15.30 18.35
N SER A 419 24.56 -16.09 19.41
CA SER A 419 23.32 -16.86 19.67
C SER A 419 22.10 -15.95 19.80
N ALA A 420 22.22 -14.86 20.56
CA ALA A 420 21.18 -13.85 20.65
C ALA A 420 20.84 -13.24 19.28
N LEU A 421 21.84 -12.86 18.48
CA LEU A 421 21.60 -12.33 17.13
C LEU A 421 20.95 -13.37 16.19
N LEU A 422 21.30 -14.65 16.31
CA LEU A 422 20.70 -15.73 15.51
C LEU A 422 19.25 -16.04 15.90
N ASP A 423 18.91 -15.97 17.21
CA ASP A 423 17.54 -16.23 17.68
C ASP A 423 16.53 -15.27 17.03
N THR A 424 17.00 -14.08 16.66
CA THR A 424 16.20 -13.06 15.98
C THR A 424 15.79 -13.47 14.56
N TYR A 425 16.60 -14.34 13.97
CA TYR A 425 16.39 -15.02 12.70
C TYR A 425 15.80 -16.41 12.88
N ASN A 426 15.21 -16.71 14.04
CA ASN A 426 14.67 -18.02 14.34
C ASN A 426 15.71 -19.14 14.17
N LEU A 427 16.99 -18.84 14.42
CA LEU A 427 18.10 -19.79 14.43
C LEU A 427 18.68 -19.91 15.84
N GLN A 428 19.07 -21.11 16.24
CA GLN A 428 19.69 -21.38 17.53
C GLN A 428 20.95 -22.21 17.33
N LEU A 429 21.96 -21.94 18.17
CA LEU A 429 23.17 -22.74 18.31
C LEU A 429 23.00 -23.66 19.53
N ASP A 430 23.26 -24.95 19.40
CA ASP A 430 23.09 -25.93 20.50
C ASP A 430 24.21 -25.87 21.56
N VAL A 431 25.28 -25.11 21.30
CA VAL A 431 26.58 -25.20 22.00
C VAL A 431 26.64 -24.44 23.34
N LEU A 432 25.56 -23.79 23.81
CA LEU A 432 25.66 -22.84 24.92
C LEU A 432 25.08 -23.35 26.25
N ASP A 433 25.98 -23.56 27.22
CA ASP A 433 25.66 -23.53 28.65
C ASP A 433 25.25 -22.10 29.05
N ASN A 434 24.00 -21.93 29.47
CA ASN A 434 23.28 -20.65 29.65
C ASN A 434 23.81 -19.68 30.74
N ASN A 435 25.06 -19.80 31.20
CA ASN A 435 25.50 -19.12 32.43
C ASN A 435 26.29 -17.82 32.24
N LEU A 436 26.48 -17.30 31.02
CA LEU A 436 27.31 -16.11 30.76
C LEU A 436 26.51 -15.02 30.04
N LEU A 437 26.18 -13.94 30.79
CA LEU A 437 25.46 -12.73 30.38
C LEU A 437 24.01 -12.92 29.92
N CYS A 438 23.12 -12.06 30.44
CA CYS A 438 21.73 -12.02 30.01
C CYS A 438 21.63 -11.17 28.73
N PHE A 439 21.65 -11.84 27.58
CA PHE A 439 21.29 -11.23 26.31
C PHE A 439 19.78 -11.33 26.11
N GLU A 440 19.11 -10.19 26.07
CA GLU A 440 17.68 -10.14 25.72
C GLU A 440 17.51 -9.53 24.34
N VAL A 441 16.85 -10.27 23.46
CA VAL A 441 16.41 -9.74 22.18
C VAL A 441 14.98 -9.28 22.34
N GLN A 442 14.71 -8.01 22.05
CA GLN A 442 13.33 -7.52 21.93
C GLN A 442 13.05 -7.09 20.49
N GLY A 443 11.91 -7.54 19.98
CA GLY A 443 11.45 -7.24 18.63
C GLY A 443 10.26 -8.11 18.26
N MET A 444 9.39 -7.62 17.39
CA MET A 444 8.34 -8.48 16.82
C MET A 444 9.00 -9.52 15.92
N ARG A 445 8.86 -10.79 16.28
CA ARG A 445 9.24 -11.91 15.41
C ARG A 445 8.29 -11.94 14.21
N PRO A 446 8.79 -12.01 12.97
CA PRO A 446 7.93 -12.16 11.80
C PRO A 446 7.05 -13.41 11.91
N ILE A 447 5.85 -13.31 11.38
CA ILE A 447 4.90 -14.43 11.32
C ILE A 447 5.41 -15.53 10.39
N ARG A 448 6.26 -15.19 9.42
CA ARG A 448 6.89 -16.15 8.50
C ARG A 448 8.32 -15.73 8.20
N TYR A 449 9.21 -16.71 8.17
CA TYR A 449 10.61 -16.51 7.77
C TYR A 449 10.82 -17.13 6.39
N ARG A 450 11.26 -16.30 5.44
CA ARG A 450 11.75 -16.74 4.13
C ARG A 450 13.27 -16.57 4.10
N TYR A 451 14.00 -17.68 4.10
CA TYR A 451 15.45 -17.68 3.99
C TYR A 451 15.82 -17.79 2.52
N VAL A 452 16.71 -16.95 2.03
CA VAL A 452 17.09 -16.91 0.63
C VAL A 452 18.55 -17.28 0.49
N TRP A 453 18.82 -18.36 -0.24
CA TRP A 453 20.14 -18.76 -0.65
C TRP A 453 20.41 -18.23 -2.06
N THR A 454 21.22 -17.18 -2.13
CA THR A 454 21.66 -16.63 -3.42
C THR A 454 22.94 -17.34 -3.87
N VAL A 455 22.87 -18.11 -4.95
CA VAL A 455 24.03 -18.75 -5.57
C VAL A 455 24.77 -17.73 -6.43
N THR A 456 26.04 -17.48 -6.12
CA THR A 456 26.87 -16.53 -6.87
C THR A 456 27.78 -17.24 -7.88
N GLN A 457 28.21 -16.52 -8.92
CA GLN A 457 29.17 -17.03 -9.90
C GLN A 457 30.47 -17.50 -9.23
N ASP A 458 30.93 -16.80 -8.21
CA ASP A 458 32.14 -17.16 -7.46
C ASP A 458 31.99 -18.47 -6.70
N GLN A 459 30.82 -18.75 -6.13
CA GLN A 459 30.57 -20.03 -5.44
C GLN A 459 30.64 -21.21 -6.39
N VAL A 460 30.22 -21.02 -7.65
CA VAL A 460 30.32 -22.04 -8.69
C VAL A 460 31.73 -22.17 -9.25
N ALA A 461 32.38 -21.05 -9.56
CA ALA A 461 33.74 -21.04 -10.12
C ALA A 461 34.79 -21.50 -9.10
N ARG A 462 34.56 -21.25 -7.80
CA ARG A 462 35.44 -21.60 -6.69
C ARG A 462 34.63 -22.20 -5.54
N PRO A 463 34.27 -23.49 -5.62
CA PRO A 463 33.51 -24.18 -4.57
C PRO A 463 34.22 -24.20 -3.20
N ARG A 464 35.52 -23.84 -3.16
CA ARG A 464 36.33 -23.78 -1.95
C ARG A 464 36.11 -22.49 -1.19
N ASN A 465 34.90 -22.33 -0.69
CA ASN A 465 34.71 -21.58 0.54
C ASN A 465 35.45 -22.34 1.66
N GLY A 466 36.18 -21.64 2.54
CA GLY A 466 37.00 -22.26 3.59
C GLY A 466 36.22 -23.28 4.43
N ARG A 467 36.92 -24.26 5.01
CA ARG A 467 36.30 -25.30 5.86
C ARG A 467 35.46 -24.67 6.96
N ILE A 468 34.27 -25.22 7.18
CA ILE A 468 33.44 -24.93 8.35
C ILE A 468 34.25 -25.31 9.59
N ALA A 469 34.17 -24.49 10.64
CA ALA A 469 34.73 -24.87 11.92
C ALA A 469 34.10 -26.20 12.36
N GLU A 470 34.93 -27.24 12.55
CA GLU A 470 34.44 -28.59 12.88
C GLU A 470 33.49 -28.59 14.09
N SER A 471 33.67 -27.64 15.01
CA SER A 471 32.82 -27.43 16.19
C SER A 471 31.41 -26.91 15.91
N LEU A 472 31.07 -26.55 14.67
CA LEU A 472 29.73 -26.04 14.29
C LEU A 472 28.98 -26.97 13.33
N VAL A 473 29.59 -28.06 12.91
CA VAL A 473 28.93 -29.05 12.04
C VAL A 473 27.79 -29.70 12.80
N GLY A 474 26.56 -29.56 12.30
CA GLY A 474 25.36 -30.07 12.95
C GLY A 474 24.85 -29.26 14.15
N GLU A 475 25.44 -28.11 14.48
CA GLU A 475 25.05 -27.35 15.68
C GLU A 475 23.95 -26.31 15.44
N LEU A 476 23.66 -25.99 14.18
CA LEU A 476 22.63 -25.02 13.81
C LEU A 476 21.26 -25.69 13.73
N ARG A 477 20.26 -25.07 14.37
CA ARG A 477 18.86 -25.47 14.26
C ARG A 477 17.94 -24.27 14.09
N PHE A 478 16.85 -24.42 13.33
CA PHE A 478 15.74 -23.48 13.43
C PHE A 478 15.11 -23.61 14.82
N SER A 479 14.75 -22.49 15.43
CA SER A 479 14.10 -22.51 16.74
C SER A 479 12.78 -23.29 16.66
N TRP A 480 12.50 -24.06 17.70
CA TRP A 480 11.25 -24.80 17.90
C TRP A 480 10.00 -23.92 17.98
N TRP A 481 10.16 -22.62 18.27
CA TRP A 481 9.10 -21.62 18.26
C TRP A 481 8.80 -21.17 16.82
N VAL A 482 8.34 -22.10 16.00
CA VAL A 482 7.97 -21.81 14.62
C VAL A 482 6.50 -21.39 14.59
N PRO A 483 6.17 -20.21 14.04
CA PRO A 483 4.77 -19.83 13.86
C PRO A 483 4.01 -20.86 13.01
N PRO A 484 2.68 -20.97 13.17
CA PRO A 484 1.85 -21.90 12.41
C PRO A 484 2.00 -21.60 10.91
N GLY A 485 2.80 -22.42 10.22
CA GLY A 485 3.18 -22.21 8.82
C GLY A 485 4.63 -22.58 8.49
N GLY A 486 5.50 -22.79 9.49
CA GLY A 486 6.88 -23.20 9.23
C GLY A 486 7.79 -22.08 8.75
N CYS A 487 9.02 -22.43 8.37
CA CYS A 487 9.87 -21.57 7.54
C CYS A 487 9.93 -22.05 6.09
N SER A 488 10.24 -21.13 5.18
CA SER A 488 10.53 -21.45 3.78
C SER A 488 11.95 -21.10 3.42
N ILE A 489 12.62 -21.96 2.65
CA ILE A 489 13.92 -21.67 2.04
C ILE A 489 13.70 -21.43 0.55
N ALA A 490 14.21 -20.34 0.01
CA ALA A 490 14.30 -20.07 -1.41
C ALA A 490 15.75 -20.19 -1.87
N ILE A 491 15.98 -20.76 -3.03
CA ILE A 491 17.29 -20.88 -3.66
C ILE A 491 17.18 -20.18 -5.01
N GLU A 492 18.02 -19.17 -5.23
CA GLU A 492 17.99 -18.36 -6.44
C GLU A 492 19.39 -17.97 -6.90
N CYS A 493 19.55 -17.63 -8.17
CA CYS A 493 20.79 -17.06 -8.69
C CYS A 493 20.97 -15.62 -8.21
N ALA A 494 22.22 -15.16 -8.10
CA ALA A 494 22.51 -13.75 -7.95
C ALA A 494 21.92 -12.93 -9.11
N ASP A 495 21.43 -11.73 -8.80
CA ASP A 495 20.81 -10.84 -9.78
C ASP A 495 21.71 -10.61 -11.02
N GLY A 496 21.10 -10.71 -12.20
CA GLY A 496 21.79 -10.52 -13.48
C GLY A 496 22.68 -11.70 -13.91
N TRP A 497 22.71 -12.79 -13.15
CA TRP A 497 23.48 -13.99 -13.50
C TRP A 497 22.57 -15.17 -13.82
N SER A 498 22.75 -15.74 -15.02
CA SER A 498 22.11 -16.97 -15.44
C SER A 498 23.20 -17.97 -15.82
N PRO A 499 23.46 -19.00 -15.00
CA PRO A 499 24.46 -20.01 -15.32
C PRO A 499 24.09 -20.74 -16.61
N SER A 500 25.10 -21.29 -17.31
CA SER A 500 24.86 -22.18 -18.45
C SER A 500 23.99 -23.36 -18.01
N ALA A 501 23.11 -23.84 -18.87
CA ALA A 501 22.25 -24.98 -18.58
C ALA A 501 23.07 -26.18 -18.06
N ASP A 502 24.28 -26.41 -18.56
CA ASP A 502 25.16 -27.53 -18.17
C ASP A 502 25.98 -27.31 -16.90
N THR A 503 25.75 -26.23 -16.16
CA THR A 503 26.54 -25.92 -14.96
C THR A 503 26.16 -26.86 -13.82
N ASP A 504 27.13 -27.62 -13.31
CA ASP A 504 26.93 -28.48 -12.14
C ASP A 504 26.52 -27.62 -10.92
N PRO A 505 25.39 -27.94 -10.26
CA PRO A 505 24.94 -27.17 -9.13
C PRO A 505 25.86 -27.41 -7.93
N PRO A 506 26.31 -26.36 -7.22
CA PRO A 506 27.18 -26.53 -6.07
C PRO A 506 26.44 -27.27 -4.94
N GLU A 507 27.14 -28.16 -4.24
CA GLU A 507 26.72 -28.69 -2.95
C GLU A 507 27.32 -27.81 -1.85
N PRO A 508 26.56 -26.87 -1.26
CA PRO A 508 27.11 -25.95 -0.28
C PRO A 508 27.41 -26.70 1.00
N LEU A 509 28.70 -26.81 1.33
CA LEU A 509 29.16 -27.43 2.57
C LEU A 509 28.51 -26.76 3.78
N GLU A 510 28.16 -25.48 3.72
CA GLU A 510 27.60 -24.75 4.86
C GLU A 510 26.24 -25.29 5.32
N LEU A 511 25.54 -26.08 4.49
CA LEU A 511 24.37 -26.83 4.93
C LEU A 511 24.72 -27.98 5.89
N GLU A 512 25.99 -28.39 5.98
CA GLU A 512 26.48 -29.33 7.00
C GLU A 512 26.40 -28.74 8.41
N ALA A 513 26.40 -27.41 8.56
CA ALA A 513 26.19 -26.77 9.86
C ALA A 513 24.79 -27.04 10.43
N PHE A 514 23.79 -27.30 9.59
CA PHE A 514 22.45 -27.66 10.06
C PHE A 514 22.36 -29.12 10.50
N SER A 515 21.86 -29.33 11.73
CA SER A 515 21.40 -30.66 12.15
C SER A 515 20.20 -31.11 11.31
N PRO A 516 20.02 -32.43 11.09
CA PRO A 516 18.81 -32.96 10.46
C PRO A 516 17.52 -32.57 11.20
N ILE A 517 17.57 -32.50 12.54
CA ILE A 517 16.46 -32.06 13.39
C ILE A 517 16.23 -30.55 13.22
N GLY A 518 17.31 -29.79 13.07
CA GLY A 518 17.26 -28.34 12.90
C GLY A 518 16.54 -27.86 11.65
N LEU A 519 16.38 -28.71 10.63
CA LEU A 519 15.63 -28.41 9.41
C LEU A 519 14.17 -28.90 9.44
N GLU A 520 13.72 -29.57 10.51
CA GLU A 520 12.31 -30.00 10.65
C GLU A 520 11.28 -28.86 10.53
N PRO A 521 11.58 -27.61 10.95
CA PRO A 521 10.72 -26.45 10.72
C PRO A 521 10.48 -26.05 9.26
N VAL A 522 11.32 -26.50 8.33
CA VAL A 522 11.22 -26.12 6.91
C VAL A 522 9.99 -26.79 6.31
N ARG A 523 8.96 -25.98 6.05
CA ARG A 523 7.71 -26.42 5.43
C ARG A 523 7.63 -26.04 3.95
N GLY A 524 8.39 -25.04 3.52
CA GLY A 524 8.43 -24.58 2.13
C GLY A 524 9.83 -24.62 1.52
N LEU A 525 9.94 -25.04 0.26
CA LEU A 525 11.16 -24.94 -0.53
C LEU A 525 10.83 -24.26 -1.87
N ILE A 526 11.56 -23.20 -2.23
CA ILE A 526 11.46 -22.51 -3.51
C ILE A 526 12.80 -22.69 -4.22
N VAL A 527 12.82 -23.18 -5.45
CA VAL A 527 14.04 -23.40 -6.21
C VAL A 527 13.87 -22.73 -7.57
N LYS A 528 14.66 -21.69 -7.82
CA LYS A 528 14.69 -20.95 -9.08
C LYS A 528 15.95 -21.32 -9.85
N GLY A 529 15.78 -21.80 -11.07
CA GLY A 529 16.86 -22.20 -11.97
C GLY A 529 17.49 -23.55 -11.60
N ARG A 530 18.13 -24.17 -12.60
CA ARG A 530 18.83 -25.47 -12.46
C ARG A 530 19.97 -25.46 -11.44
N ILE A 531 20.59 -24.29 -11.19
CA ILE A 531 21.70 -24.19 -10.24
C ILE A 531 21.29 -24.48 -8.79
N GLY A 532 20.02 -24.27 -8.46
CA GLY A 532 19.49 -24.56 -7.13
C GLY A 532 19.32 -26.05 -6.85
N LEU A 533 19.44 -26.94 -7.86
CA LEU A 533 19.16 -28.38 -7.71
C LEU A 533 20.07 -29.08 -6.72
N GLY A 534 21.37 -28.77 -6.71
CA GLY A 534 22.34 -29.37 -5.79
C GLY A 534 21.99 -29.05 -4.34
N VAL A 535 21.78 -27.76 -4.06
CA VAL A 535 21.29 -27.26 -2.76
C VAL A 535 19.96 -27.91 -2.37
N ALA A 536 19.00 -27.95 -3.30
CA ALA A 536 17.69 -28.56 -3.07
C ALA A 536 17.80 -30.06 -2.75
N ARG A 537 18.65 -30.82 -3.46
CA ARG A 537 18.89 -32.24 -3.18
C ARG A 537 19.47 -32.45 -1.78
N VAL A 538 20.46 -31.65 -1.38
CA VAL A 538 21.04 -31.71 -0.03
C VAL A 538 20.00 -31.39 1.04
N LEU A 539 19.20 -30.34 0.84
CA LEU A 539 18.10 -29.99 1.73
C LEU A 539 17.06 -31.10 1.82
N LEU A 540 16.59 -31.65 0.69
CA LEU A 540 15.58 -32.72 0.67
C LEU A 540 16.07 -34.04 1.28
N ARG A 541 17.39 -34.31 1.26
CA ARG A 541 17.98 -35.46 1.98
C ARG A 541 17.96 -35.26 3.50
N LYS A 542 18.16 -34.02 3.97
CA LYS A 542 18.20 -33.70 5.41
C LYS A 542 16.83 -33.36 5.99
N VAL A 543 15.96 -32.71 5.23
CA VAL A 543 14.62 -32.30 5.63
C VAL A 543 13.76 -33.55 5.74
N ARG A 544 13.27 -33.81 6.95
CA ARG A 544 12.34 -34.89 7.29
C ARG A 544 11.03 -34.83 6.48
N PRO A 545 10.15 -35.85 6.54
CA PRO A 545 8.97 -36.01 5.65
C PRO A 545 7.92 -34.87 5.57
N ASN A 546 8.13 -33.73 6.22
CA ASN A 546 7.10 -32.70 6.43
C ASN A 546 7.19 -31.51 5.46
N LEU A 547 7.80 -31.68 4.27
CA LEU A 547 7.75 -30.64 3.25
C LEU A 547 6.30 -30.47 2.76
N GLU A 548 5.69 -29.33 3.06
CA GLU A 548 4.31 -29.04 2.69
C GLU A 548 4.23 -28.36 1.33
N LYS A 549 5.16 -27.45 1.04
CA LYS A 549 5.17 -26.65 -0.19
C LYS A 549 6.50 -26.75 -0.94
N LEU A 550 6.44 -26.97 -2.25
CA LEU A 550 7.57 -26.90 -3.17
C LEU A 550 7.21 -25.98 -4.34
N GLN A 551 8.06 -24.99 -4.63
CA GLN A 551 7.93 -24.13 -5.80
C GLN A 551 9.18 -24.27 -6.67
N LEU A 552 8.99 -24.56 -7.95
CA LEU A 552 10.05 -24.79 -8.92
C LEU A 552 9.89 -23.81 -10.07
N ALA A 553 10.96 -23.11 -10.42
CA ALA A 553 10.93 -22.15 -11.51
C ALA A 553 12.16 -22.24 -12.42
N ASP A 554 12.01 -21.87 -13.69
CA ASP A 554 13.12 -21.80 -14.67
C ASP A 554 13.92 -23.12 -14.80
N MET A 555 13.22 -24.25 -14.80
CA MET A 555 13.79 -25.61 -14.86
C MET A 555 13.22 -26.41 -16.02
N THR A 556 13.94 -27.43 -16.48
CA THR A 556 13.39 -28.41 -17.42
C THR A 556 12.41 -29.35 -16.71
N THR A 557 11.56 -30.03 -17.48
CA THR A 557 10.63 -31.01 -16.93
C THR A 557 11.35 -32.22 -16.31
N THR A 558 12.49 -32.61 -16.88
CA THR A 558 13.36 -33.65 -16.31
C THR A 558 13.92 -33.22 -14.96
N ASP A 559 14.40 -31.99 -14.81
CA ASP A 559 14.89 -31.46 -13.52
C ASP A 559 13.78 -31.47 -12.44
N VAL A 560 12.54 -31.11 -12.83
CA VAL A 560 11.38 -31.15 -11.91
C VAL A 560 11.09 -32.58 -11.45
N LEU A 561 11.09 -33.56 -12.37
CA LEU A 561 10.88 -34.97 -12.02
C LEU A 561 12.00 -35.50 -11.12
N ASP A 562 13.24 -35.11 -11.39
CA ASP A 562 14.41 -35.45 -10.56
C ASP A 562 14.23 -34.98 -9.12
N ILE A 563 13.72 -33.77 -8.88
CA ILE A 563 13.43 -33.27 -7.53
C ILE A 563 12.27 -34.05 -6.88
N LEU A 564 11.17 -34.22 -7.62
CA LEU A 564 9.97 -34.91 -7.13
C LEU A 564 10.25 -36.38 -6.80
N ALA A 565 11.22 -37.01 -7.45
CA ALA A 565 11.67 -38.37 -7.16
C ALA A 565 12.20 -38.51 -5.72
N TRP A 566 12.71 -37.45 -5.10
CA TRP A 566 13.12 -37.43 -3.69
C TRP A 566 11.92 -37.22 -2.77
N ARG A 567 11.08 -36.23 -3.07
CA ARG A 567 9.96 -35.85 -2.20
C ARG A 567 8.85 -35.16 -2.99
N VAL A 568 7.62 -35.62 -2.78
CA VAL A 568 6.41 -34.98 -3.30
C VAL A 568 5.77 -34.14 -2.18
N PRO A 569 5.53 -32.83 -2.40
CA PRO A 569 4.89 -31.95 -1.42
C PRO A 569 3.35 -32.15 -1.38
N LYS A 570 2.67 -31.45 -0.45
CA LYS A 570 1.21 -31.29 -0.52
C LYS A 570 0.80 -30.16 -1.48
N GLU A 571 1.63 -29.13 -1.58
CA GLU A 571 1.47 -27.98 -2.47
C GLU A 571 2.65 -27.91 -3.44
N LEU A 572 2.38 -28.04 -4.74
CA LEU A 572 3.40 -27.92 -5.79
C LEU A 572 3.10 -26.70 -6.65
N ALA A 573 4.07 -25.80 -6.80
CA ALA A 573 4.01 -24.65 -7.69
C ALA A 573 5.08 -24.76 -8.78
N LEU A 574 4.69 -24.56 -10.03
CA LEU A 574 5.54 -24.63 -11.21
C LEU A 574 5.45 -23.29 -11.93
N ASP A 575 6.58 -22.62 -12.12
CA ASP A 575 6.63 -21.29 -12.73
C ASP A 575 7.64 -21.25 -13.87
N SER A 576 7.21 -20.94 -15.09
CA SER A 576 8.12 -20.66 -16.21
C SER A 576 9.13 -21.79 -16.50
N LEU A 577 8.64 -23.04 -16.60
CA LEU A 577 9.48 -24.18 -16.98
C LEU A 577 10.06 -24.01 -18.40
N GLN A 578 11.25 -24.55 -18.63
CA GLN A 578 11.95 -24.49 -19.91
C GLN A 578 11.58 -25.69 -20.80
N THR A 579 11.41 -25.44 -22.10
CA THR A 579 11.17 -26.48 -23.11
C THR A 579 12.44 -27.29 -23.37
N GLU A 580 12.36 -28.62 -23.32
CA GLU A 580 13.45 -29.51 -23.74
C GLU A 580 13.55 -29.52 -25.28
N GLU A 581 14.78 -29.56 -25.84
CA GLU A 581 15.06 -29.42 -27.28
C GLU A 581 14.28 -30.41 -28.19
N ALA A 582 13.74 -31.50 -27.62
CA ALA A 582 13.05 -32.55 -28.37
C ALA A 582 11.56 -32.30 -28.66
N GLY A 583 10.94 -31.23 -28.13
CA GLY A 583 9.56 -30.83 -28.44
C GLY A 583 8.45 -31.85 -28.13
N GLN A 584 8.78 -32.99 -27.52
CA GLN A 584 7.80 -33.99 -27.10
C GLN A 584 7.23 -33.60 -25.72
N PRO A 585 5.91 -33.81 -25.49
CA PRO A 585 5.33 -33.59 -24.19
C PRO A 585 6.00 -34.51 -23.15
N PRO A 586 6.27 -34.02 -21.93
CA PRO A 586 6.97 -34.77 -20.90
C PRO A 586 6.15 -36.00 -20.49
N VAL A 587 6.76 -37.19 -20.61
CA VAL A 587 6.17 -38.43 -20.09
C VAL A 587 6.43 -38.48 -18.59
N VAL A 588 5.40 -38.19 -17.80
CA VAL A 588 5.46 -38.32 -16.34
C VAL A 588 5.30 -39.81 -15.98
N PRO A 589 6.28 -40.46 -15.34
CA PRO A 589 6.12 -41.83 -14.90
C PRO A 589 5.04 -41.89 -13.81
N PHE A 590 4.22 -42.95 -13.85
CA PHE A 590 3.22 -43.18 -12.80
C PHE A 590 3.91 -43.37 -11.45
N ASP A 591 3.59 -42.49 -10.49
CA ASP A 591 4.07 -42.57 -9.12
C ASP A 591 2.92 -42.34 -8.14
N GLU A 592 2.62 -43.35 -7.31
CA GLU A 592 1.60 -43.29 -6.26
C GLU A 592 1.80 -42.11 -5.30
N ARG A 593 3.04 -41.61 -5.16
CA ARG A 593 3.36 -40.46 -4.31
C ARG A 593 2.71 -39.17 -4.79
N PHE A 594 2.39 -39.01 -6.08
CA PHE A 594 1.70 -37.81 -6.58
C PHE A 594 0.30 -37.63 -6.00
N ARG A 595 -0.31 -38.68 -5.44
CA ARG A 595 -1.60 -38.60 -4.74
C ARG A 595 -1.56 -37.73 -3.47
N THR A 596 -0.38 -37.39 -2.96
CA THR A 596 -0.25 -36.49 -1.80
C THR A 596 -0.44 -35.02 -2.18
N ILE A 597 -0.34 -34.67 -3.46
CA ILE A 597 -0.52 -33.31 -3.95
C ILE A 597 -2.00 -32.94 -3.83
N ARG A 598 -2.28 -31.90 -3.04
CA ARG A 598 -3.62 -31.31 -2.85
C ARG A 598 -3.78 -29.99 -3.58
N THR A 599 -2.69 -29.24 -3.70
CA THR A 599 -2.65 -27.96 -4.40
C THR A 599 -1.61 -28.02 -5.51
N LEU A 600 -2.02 -27.69 -6.73
CA LEU A 600 -1.14 -27.56 -7.89
C LEU A 600 -1.27 -26.16 -8.47
N THR A 601 -0.17 -25.43 -8.56
CA THR A 601 -0.09 -24.12 -9.21
C THR A 601 0.84 -24.21 -10.41
N ALA A 602 0.44 -23.69 -11.56
CA ALA A 602 1.24 -23.71 -12.77
C ALA A 602 1.16 -22.36 -13.51
N LYS A 603 2.31 -21.86 -13.97
CA LYS A 603 2.41 -20.61 -14.74
C LYS A 603 3.33 -20.79 -15.95
N GLY A 604 2.83 -20.39 -17.12
CA GLY A 604 3.53 -20.53 -18.41
C GLY A 604 3.30 -21.88 -19.10
N ASP A 605 3.48 -21.89 -20.42
CA ASP A 605 3.00 -22.93 -21.33
C ASP A 605 3.54 -24.33 -20.97
N VAL A 606 4.85 -24.44 -20.76
CA VAL A 606 5.52 -25.72 -20.43
C VAL A 606 5.10 -26.21 -19.04
N ALA A 607 4.98 -25.30 -18.07
CA ALA A 607 4.52 -25.63 -16.73
C ALA A 607 3.08 -26.15 -16.75
N LEU A 608 2.22 -25.55 -17.59
CA LEU A 608 0.84 -25.96 -17.77
C LEU A 608 0.75 -27.33 -18.47
N GLN A 609 1.53 -27.59 -19.51
CA GLN A 609 1.61 -28.92 -20.14
C GLN A 609 2.07 -29.99 -19.15
N PHE A 610 3.11 -29.71 -18.36
CA PHE A 610 3.59 -30.63 -17.33
C PHE A 610 2.55 -30.84 -16.21
N ALA A 611 1.88 -29.77 -15.76
CA ALA A 611 0.79 -29.87 -14.80
C ALA A 611 -0.39 -30.72 -15.33
N ALA A 612 -0.68 -30.65 -16.63
CA ALA A 612 -1.66 -31.50 -17.27
C ALA A 612 -1.27 -32.98 -17.19
N ALA A 613 -0.01 -33.32 -17.54
CA ALA A 613 0.50 -34.68 -17.44
C ALA A 613 0.50 -35.20 -15.99
N LEU A 614 0.97 -34.38 -15.04
CA LEU A 614 0.99 -34.73 -13.62
C LEU A 614 -0.42 -35.01 -13.06
N ARG A 615 -1.41 -34.21 -13.48
CA ARG A 615 -2.78 -34.33 -13.00
C ARG A 615 -3.46 -35.66 -13.38
N GLN A 616 -3.02 -36.32 -14.45
CA GLN A 616 -3.50 -37.66 -14.79
C GLN A 616 -3.21 -38.69 -13.67
N HIS A 617 -2.22 -38.41 -12.83
CA HIS A 617 -1.83 -39.24 -11.68
C HIS A 617 -2.41 -38.76 -10.34
N ILE A 618 -3.11 -37.62 -10.32
CA ILE A 618 -3.69 -37.01 -9.11
C ILE A 618 -5.22 -37.22 -9.12
N PRO A 619 -5.76 -38.14 -8.29
CA PRO A 619 -7.18 -38.53 -8.36
C PRO A 619 -8.16 -37.44 -7.91
N SER A 620 -7.71 -36.46 -7.14
CA SER A 620 -8.50 -35.31 -6.69
C SER A 620 -7.58 -34.16 -6.29
N LEU A 621 -7.88 -32.94 -6.76
CA LEU A 621 -7.18 -31.73 -6.31
C LEU A 621 -8.13 -30.87 -5.47
N ASP A 622 -7.62 -30.40 -4.33
CA ASP A 622 -8.33 -29.42 -3.52
C ASP A 622 -8.25 -28.05 -4.20
N MET A 623 -7.09 -27.73 -4.78
CA MET A 623 -6.88 -26.49 -5.51
C MET A 623 -6.01 -26.69 -6.76
N LEU A 624 -6.47 -26.17 -7.89
CA LEU A 624 -5.67 -25.99 -9.11
C LEU A 624 -5.61 -24.49 -9.44
N ALA A 625 -4.43 -23.91 -9.53
CA ALA A 625 -4.23 -22.52 -9.94
C ALA A 625 -3.40 -22.48 -11.23
N VAL A 626 -3.88 -21.77 -12.25
CA VAL A 626 -3.23 -21.70 -13.57
C VAL A 626 -3.11 -20.25 -14.00
N ALA A 627 -1.95 -19.83 -14.51
CA ALA A 627 -1.75 -18.50 -15.09
C ALA A 627 -1.08 -18.62 -16.47
N GLY A 628 -1.62 -17.93 -17.47
CA GLY A 628 -1.24 -18.10 -18.88
C GLY A 628 -2.35 -17.66 -19.83
N SER A 629 -2.38 -18.25 -21.03
CA SER A 629 -3.53 -18.10 -21.94
C SER A 629 -4.69 -19.02 -21.54
N GLU A 630 -5.90 -18.65 -21.95
CA GLU A 630 -7.07 -19.50 -21.81
C GLU A 630 -6.89 -20.85 -22.51
N THR A 631 -6.27 -20.88 -23.70
CA THR A 631 -5.95 -22.11 -24.42
C THR A 631 -5.12 -23.07 -23.57
N GLU A 632 -4.06 -22.60 -22.92
CA GLU A 632 -3.23 -23.45 -22.07
C GLU A 632 -4.01 -23.93 -20.85
N ALA A 633 -4.72 -23.02 -20.15
CA ALA A 633 -5.54 -23.38 -18.99
C ALA A 633 -6.59 -24.45 -19.36
N ARG A 634 -7.24 -24.32 -20.52
CA ARG A 634 -8.16 -25.29 -21.09
C ARG A 634 -7.47 -26.63 -21.35
N GLN A 635 -6.28 -26.63 -21.96
CA GLN A 635 -5.52 -27.86 -22.18
C GLN A 635 -5.19 -28.59 -20.87
N VAL A 636 -4.81 -27.87 -19.80
CA VAL A 636 -4.57 -28.48 -18.48
C VAL A 636 -5.83 -29.12 -17.91
N LEU A 637 -6.98 -28.47 -18.10
CA LEU A 637 -8.26 -28.97 -17.60
C LEU A 637 -8.73 -30.21 -18.35
N VAL A 638 -8.61 -30.22 -19.68
CA VAL A 638 -9.04 -31.32 -20.56
C VAL A 638 -8.08 -32.51 -20.50
N ASN A 639 -6.78 -32.26 -20.67
CA ASN A 639 -5.77 -33.32 -20.74
C ASN A 639 -5.40 -33.88 -19.35
N GLY A 640 -5.66 -33.14 -18.28
CA GLY A 640 -5.40 -33.57 -16.91
C GLY A 640 -6.37 -34.62 -16.35
N GLY A 641 -7.34 -35.07 -17.14
CA GLY A 641 -8.32 -36.07 -16.74
C GLY A 641 -9.56 -35.51 -16.04
N ARG A 642 -10.53 -36.39 -15.76
CA ARG A 642 -11.87 -36.05 -15.23
C ARG A 642 -11.94 -36.00 -13.69
N ALA A 643 -10.80 -36.13 -13.01
CA ALA A 643 -10.72 -36.01 -11.57
C ALA A 643 -11.30 -34.67 -11.10
N PRO A 644 -12.16 -34.65 -10.06
CA PRO A 644 -12.79 -33.43 -9.59
C PRO A 644 -11.76 -32.44 -9.02
N ILE A 645 -12.05 -31.16 -9.19
CA ILE A 645 -11.30 -30.04 -8.64
C ILE A 645 -12.23 -29.31 -7.66
N THR A 646 -11.87 -29.23 -6.39
CA THR A 646 -12.68 -28.50 -5.42
C THR A 646 -12.64 -27.00 -5.72
N ARG A 647 -11.46 -26.44 -5.96
CA ARG A 647 -11.26 -25.03 -6.30
C ARG A 647 -10.33 -24.83 -7.50
N LEU A 648 -10.80 -24.15 -8.54
CA LEU A 648 -10.01 -23.71 -9.68
C LEU A 648 -9.73 -22.21 -9.57
N SER A 649 -8.49 -21.79 -9.79
CA SER A 649 -8.09 -20.38 -9.88
C SER A 649 -7.50 -20.11 -11.26
N LEU A 650 -8.15 -19.27 -12.06
CA LEU A 650 -7.64 -18.75 -13.32
C LEU A 650 -6.93 -17.43 -13.02
N GLY A 651 -5.60 -17.45 -12.99
CA GLY A 651 -4.73 -16.46 -12.39
C GLY A 651 -4.67 -16.55 -10.86
N PHE A 652 -3.71 -15.86 -10.25
CA PHE A 652 -3.46 -15.82 -8.80
C PHE A 652 -2.52 -14.68 -8.42
N VAL A 653 -2.38 -14.37 -7.12
CA VAL A 653 -1.39 -13.40 -6.63
C VAL A 653 -0.14 -14.14 -6.16
N SER A 654 1.02 -13.83 -6.75
CA SER A 654 2.32 -14.39 -6.41
C SER A 654 3.31 -13.26 -6.12
N GLU A 655 3.95 -13.28 -4.94
CA GLU A 655 4.97 -12.28 -4.54
C GLU A 655 4.50 -10.82 -4.69
N GLY A 656 3.20 -10.55 -4.45
CA GLY A 656 2.60 -9.21 -4.60
C GLY A 656 2.25 -8.82 -6.03
N ARG A 657 2.57 -9.64 -7.03
CA ARG A 657 2.13 -9.47 -8.42
C ARG A 657 0.87 -10.29 -8.68
N CYS A 658 -0.08 -9.69 -9.37
CA CYS A 658 -1.26 -10.42 -9.83
C CYS A 658 -0.94 -11.04 -11.19
N GLU A 659 -0.94 -12.37 -11.24
CA GLU A 659 -0.91 -13.14 -12.46
C GLU A 659 -2.36 -13.32 -12.93
N SER A 660 -2.68 -12.80 -14.10
CA SER A 660 -4.01 -12.88 -14.69
C SER A 660 -4.10 -13.94 -15.78
N ILE A 661 -5.32 -14.42 -16.05
CA ILE A 661 -5.62 -15.24 -17.23
C ILE A 661 -5.90 -14.32 -18.42
N LYS A 662 -5.30 -14.62 -19.57
CA LYS A 662 -5.54 -13.91 -20.84
C LYS A 662 -6.57 -14.67 -21.67
N ALA A 663 -7.60 -13.98 -22.13
CA ALA A 663 -8.58 -14.56 -23.06
C ALA A 663 -7.90 -14.89 -24.41
N ASP A 664 -8.38 -15.95 -25.08
CA ASP A 664 -7.91 -16.29 -26.44
C ASP A 664 -8.31 -15.18 -27.45
N ASP A 665 -9.46 -14.55 -27.22
CA ASP A 665 -9.94 -13.37 -27.94
C ASP A 665 -10.41 -12.31 -26.94
N GLU A 666 -9.71 -11.18 -26.87
CA GLU A 666 -10.02 -10.04 -25.99
C GLU A 666 -11.43 -9.47 -26.23
N ARG A 667 -12.08 -9.78 -27.36
CA ARG A 667 -13.46 -9.35 -27.66
C ARG A 667 -14.51 -10.28 -27.09
N GLU A 668 -14.17 -11.54 -26.82
CA GLU A 668 -15.13 -12.57 -26.40
C GLU A 668 -15.14 -12.81 -24.89
N GLY A 669 -14.08 -12.37 -24.19
CA GLY A 669 -13.89 -12.78 -22.79
C GLY A 669 -13.36 -14.20 -22.69
N ILE A 670 -13.37 -14.76 -21.47
CA ILE A 670 -12.98 -16.16 -21.25
C ILE A 670 -14.06 -17.09 -21.84
N THR A 671 -13.71 -17.99 -22.76
CA THR A 671 -14.61 -18.93 -23.47
C THR A 671 -14.62 -20.36 -22.92
N LEU A 672 -14.13 -20.57 -21.70
CA LEU A 672 -14.00 -21.90 -21.09
C LEU A 672 -15.32 -22.71 -21.04
N GLY A 673 -16.47 -22.06 -20.97
CA GLY A 673 -17.80 -22.67 -21.02
C GLY A 673 -18.09 -23.50 -22.27
N ASP A 674 -17.54 -23.10 -23.41
CA ASP A 674 -17.72 -23.78 -24.69
C ASP A 674 -17.23 -25.25 -24.64
N HIS A 675 -16.35 -25.55 -23.67
CA HIS A 675 -15.75 -26.87 -23.45
C HIS A 675 -16.29 -27.62 -22.24
N LYS A 676 -17.39 -27.17 -21.62
CA LYS A 676 -17.92 -27.71 -20.35
C LYS A 676 -17.98 -29.24 -20.25
N ASP A 677 -18.27 -29.94 -21.35
CA ASP A 677 -18.45 -31.41 -21.37
C ASP A 677 -17.12 -32.18 -21.32
N GLN A 678 -16.02 -31.48 -21.56
CA GLN A 678 -14.65 -31.99 -21.48
C GLN A 678 -13.97 -31.59 -20.16
N LEU A 679 -14.53 -30.64 -19.42
CA LEU A 679 -13.96 -30.13 -18.19
C LEU A 679 -14.25 -31.07 -17.01
N PRO A 680 -13.37 -31.11 -16.01
CA PRO A 680 -13.64 -31.79 -14.76
C PRO A 680 -14.77 -31.09 -13.98
N ARG A 681 -15.31 -31.78 -12.98
CA ARG A 681 -16.20 -31.16 -12.00
C ARG A 681 -15.43 -30.10 -11.20
N ILE A 682 -15.87 -28.85 -11.23
CA ILE A 682 -15.25 -27.70 -10.55
C ILE A 682 -16.28 -27.10 -9.59
N SER A 683 -16.03 -27.15 -8.28
CA SER A 683 -17.03 -26.67 -7.29
C SER A 683 -16.96 -25.15 -7.06
N SER A 684 -15.74 -24.61 -6.99
CA SER A 684 -15.45 -23.18 -6.78
C SER A 684 -14.47 -22.67 -7.85
N LEU A 685 -14.78 -21.53 -8.46
CA LEU A 685 -13.94 -20.88 -9.48
C LEU A 685 -13.55 -19.47 -9.04
N VAL A 686 -12.26 -19.13 -9.13
CA VAL A 686 -11.73 -17.78 -8.94
C VAL A 686 -11.11 -17.33 -10.26
N MET A 687 -11.43 -16.12 -10.73
CA MET A 687 -10.90 -15.57 -11.98
C MET A 687 -10.24 -14.23 -11.74
N HIS A 688 -8.93 -14.16 -11.94
CA HIS A 688 -8.13 -12.94 -12.03
C HIS A 688 -8.05 -12.55 -13.51
N LEU A 689 -8.96 -11.69 -13.96
CA LEU A 689 -9.09 -11.36 -15.38
C LEU A 689 -8.07 -10.30 -15.81
N ASP A 690 -7.37 -10.54 -16.91
CA ASP A 690 -6.64 -9.49 -17.64
C ASP A 690 -7.65 -8.72 -18.49
N VAL A 691 -8.26 -7.69 -17.90
CA VAL A 691 -9.31 -6.92 -18.58
C VAL A 691 -8.64 -6.03 -19.63
N PRO A 692 -8.94 -6.20 -20.92
CA PRO A 692 -8.32 -5.42 -21.98
C PRO A 692 -8.67 -3.94 -21.82
N ARG A 693 -7.86 -3.09 -22.43
CA ARG A 693 -8.12 -1.65 -22.45
C ARG A 693 -9.41 -1.35 -23.21
N GLY A 694 -10.11 -0.29 -22.81
CA GLY A 694 -11.44 0.05 -23.33
C GLY A 694 -11.50 0.44 -24.81
N ASP A 695 -10.36 0.57 -25.49
CA ASP A 695 -10.25 0.75 -26.94
C ASP A 695 -10.45 -0.56 -27.72
N VAL A 696 -10.23 -1.73 -27.09
CA VAL A 696 -10.43 -3.04 -27.70
C VAL A 696 -11.87 -3.52 -27.52
N THR A 697 -12.41 -3.45 -26.31
CA THR A 697 -13.77 -3.89 -25.95
C THR A 697 -14.21 -3.20 -24.66
N ASP A 698 -15.51 -2.98 -24.50
CA ASP A 698 -16.09 -2.47 -23.25
C ASP A 698 -15.72 -3.39 -22.07
N PRO A 699 -14.98 -2.90 -21.06
CA PRO A 699 -14.51 -3.72 -19.94
C PRO A 699 -15.64 -4.46 -19.22
N GLY A 700 -16.79 -3.82 -19.06
CA GLY A 700 -17.97 -4.41 -18.44
C GLY A 700 -18.50 -5.60 -19.24
N THR A 701 -18.62 -5.44 -20.55
CA THR A 701 -19.02 -6.50 -21.49
C THR A 701 -18.02 -7.66 -21.50
N PHE A 702 -16.72 -7.39 -21.49
CA PHE A 702 -15.69 -8.43 -21.41
C PHE A 702 -15.81 -9.27 -20.13
N ILE A 703 -15.91 -8.61 -18.97
CA ILE A 703 -16.02 -9.28 -17.67
C ILE A 703 -17.33 -10.09 -17.62
N LEU A 704 -18.44 -9.50 -18.07
CA LEU A 704 -19.74 -10.15 -18.06
C LEU A 704 -19.77 -11.37 -19.00
N SER A 705 -19.19 -11.28 -20.20
CA SER A 705 -19.07 -12.41 -21.13
C SER A 705 -18.23 -13.54 -20.53
N SER A 706 -17.13 -13.21 -19.85
CA SER A 706 -16.28 -14.17 -19.13
C SER A 706 -17.07 -14.90 -18.03
N ILE A 707 -17.86 -14.17 -17.23
CA ILE A 707 -18.76 -14.76 -16.22
C ILE A 707 -19.75 -15.71 -16.91
N TRP A 708 -20.40 -15.28 -17.98
CA TRP A 708 -21.42 -16.07 -18.68
C TRP A 708 -20.92 -17.38 -19.22
N SER A 709 -19.76 -17.35 -19.87
CA SER A 709 -19.10 -18.54 -20.37
C SER A 709 -18.82 -19.52 -19.23
N VAL A 710 -18.16 -19.10 -18.14
CA VAL A 710 -17.83 -20.05 -17.07
C VAL A 710 -19.06 -20.57 -16.34
N LEU A 711 -20.16 -19.80 -16.28
CA LEU A 711 -21.41 -20.27 -15.71
C LEU A 711 -21.91 -21.54 -16.43
N GLU A 712 -21.58 -21.75 -17.72
CA GLU A 712 -21.91 -22.98 -18.50
C GLU A 712 -21.45 -24.28 -17.84
N ILE A 713 -20.45 -24.19 -16.97
CA ILE A 713 -19.94 -25.30 -16.19
C ILE A 713 -20.88 -25.53 -15.00
N GLU A 714 -21.82 -26.47 -15.15
CA GLU A 714 -22.90 -26.75 -14.20
C GLU A 714 -22.42 -27.02 -12.78
N SER A 715 -21.24 -27.64 -12.64
CA SER A 715 -20.66 -27.97 -11.34
C SER A 715 -20.25 -26.77 -10.48
N ILE A 716 -20.13 -25.57 -11.04
CA ILE A 716 -19.73 -24.37 -10.30
C ILE A 716 -20.88 -23.93 -9.39
N SER A 717 -20.59 -23.92 -8.09
CA SER A 717 -21.47 -23.45 -7.01
C SER A 717 -21.00 -22.12 -6.40
N GLN A 718 -19.73 -21.74 -6.62
CA GLN A 718 -19.19 -20.47 -6.18
C GLN A 718 -18.28 -19.90 -7.26
N LEU A 719 -18.48 -18.64 -7.61
CA LEU A 719 -17.67 -17.90 -8.57
C LEU A 719 -17.14 -16.62 -7.90
N THR A 720 -15.83 -16.38 -7.98
CA THR A 720 -15.20 -15.13 -7.54
C THR A 720 -14.49 -14.48 -8.71
N VAL A 721 -14.85 -13.23 -9.02
CA VAL A 721 -14.15 -12.43 -10.03
C VAL A 721 -13.28 -11.40 -9.31
N VAL A 722 -11.99 -11.41 -9.61
CA VAL A 722 -11.00 -10.50 -9.02
C VAL A 722 -10.66 -9.42 -10.04
N LEU A 723 -10.91 -8.17 -9.67
CA LEU A 723 -10.69 -6.98 -10.49
C LEU A 723 -9.59 -6.12 -9.86
N LEU A 724 -8.60 -5.74 -10.68
CA LEU A 724 -7.46 -4.93 -10.24
C LEU A 724 -7.80 -3.45 -10.06
N GLN A 725 -8.82 -2.96 -10.75
CA GLN A 725 -9.11 -1.53 -10.86
C GLN A 725 -10.58 -1.25 -10.57
N ARG A 726 -10.86 -0.16 -9.84
CA ARG A 726 -12.22 0.20 -9.43
C ARG A 726 -13.15 0.46 -10.62
N HIS A 727 -12.66 1.09 -11.67
CA HIS A 727 -13.49 1.38 -12.83
C HIS A 727 -13.93 0.12 -13.59
N HIS A 728 -13.25 -1.02 -13.43
CA HIS A 728 -13.73 -2.31 -13.97
C HIS A 728 -14.99 -2.78 -13.25
N LEU A 729 -15.11 -2.53 -11.94
CA LEU A 729 -16.32 -2.82 -11.18
C LEU A 729 -17.47 -1.93 -11.64
N ASP A 730 -17.22 -0.63 -11.81
CA ASP A 730 -18.22 0.32 -12.29
C ASP A 730 -18.70 -0.05 -13.71
N ALA A 731 -17.77 -0.46 -14.60
CA ALA A 731 -18.11 -0.93 -15.94
C ALA A 731 -18.91 -2.25 -15.91
N LEU A 732 -18.55 -3.20 -15.04
CA LEU A 732 -19.33 -4.43 -14.84
C LEU A 732 -20.75 -4.10 -14.34
N GLN A 733 -20.90 -3.24 -13.35
CA GLN A 733 -22.20 -2.81 -12.84
C GLN A 733 -23.04 -2.16 -13.93
N ALA A 734 -22.45 -1.30 -14.78
CA ALA A 734 -23.14 -0.70 -15.91
C ALA A 734 -23.56 -1.74 -16.97
N ALA A 735 -22.69 -2.69 -17.31
CA ALA A 735 -23.03 -3.80 -18.23
C ALA A 735 -24.16 -4.69 -17.67
N MET A 736 -24.16 -4.91 -16.36
CA MET A 736 -25.20 -5.67 -15.69
C MET A 736 -26.53 -4.92 -15.62
N GLN A 737 -26.53 -3.63 -15.29
CA GLN A 737 -27.75 -2.81 -15.28
C GLN A 737 -28.39 -2.71 -16.66
N ARG A 738 -27.57 -2.59 -17.72
CA ARG A 738 -28.05 -2.63 -19.11
C ARG A 738 -28.72 -3.95 -19.46
N ARG A 739 -28.26 -5.05 -18.87
CA ARG A 739 -28.80 -6.40 -19.13
C ARG A 739 -29.98 -6.78 -18.23
N PHE A 740 -29.97 -6.34 -16.97
CA PHE A 740 -30.94 -6.66 -15.92
C PHE A 740 -31.42 -5.36 -15.26
N PRO A 741 -32.41 -4.66 -15.86
CA PRO A 741 -32.92 -3.41 -15.32
C PRO A 741 -33.63 -3.58 -13.96
N ASP A 742 -34.15 -4.78 -13.68
CA ASP A 742 -34.73 -5.17 -12.40
C ASP A 742 -33.60 -5.57 -11.42
N GLY A 743 -32.95 -4.55 -10.83
CA GLY A 743 -31.67 -4.59 -10.12
C GLY A 743 -31.47 -5.57 -8.95
N ASP A 744 -32.36 -6.54 -8.73
CA ASP A 744 -32.25 -7.55 -7.67
C ASP A 744 -31.28 -8.69 -8.02
N ALA A 745 -30.87 -8.82 -9.30
CA ALA A 745 -30.07 -9.95 -9.77
C ALA A 745 -28.62 -9.99 -9.24
N MET A 746 -28.11 -8.91 -8.61
CA MET A 746 -26.73 -8.89 -8.12
C MET A 746 -26.50 -8.14 -6.81
N GLU A 747 -27.09 -8.63 -5.73
CA GLU A 747 -26.60 -8.37 -4.38
C GLU A 747 -25.36 -9.26 -4.05
N GLY A 748 -24.43 -9.35 -5.01
CA GLY A 748 -23.19 -10.09 -4.85
C GLY A 748 -22.31 -9.47 -3.77
N GLN A 749 -21.57 -10.29 -3.02
CA GLN A 749 -20.72 -9.77 -1.96
C GLN A 749 -19.44 -9.18 -2.55
N ILE A 750 -19.31 -7.85 -2.52
CA ILE A 750 -18.08 -7.15 -2.90
C ILE A 750 -17.16 -7.08 -1.68
N ARG A 751 -15.94 -7.60 -1.80
CA ARG A 751 -14.90 -7.54 -0.76
C ARG A 751 -13.65 -6.85 -1.29
N PHE A 752 -13.05 -5.98 -0.47
CA PHE A 752 -11.76 -5.36 -0.76
C PHE A 752 -10.67 -6.12 0.00
N VAL A 753 -9.77 -6.80 -0.72
CA VAL A 753 -8.69 -7.60 -0.12
C VAL A 753 -7.38 -7.16 -0.74
N GLN A 754 -6.46 -6.65 0.08
CA GLN A 754 -5.11 -6.25 -0.38
C GLN A 754 -5.10 -5.30 -1.59
N GLY A 755 -6.06 -4.37 -1.65
CA GLY A 755 -6.20 -3.42 -2.77
C GLY A 755 -6.90 -3.99 -4.02
N GLN A 756 -7.28 -5.27 -4.02
CA GLN A 756 -8.07 -5.89 -5.09
C GLN A 756 -9.56 -5.93 -4.75
N ILE A 757 -10.40 -5.95 -5.79
CA ILE A 757 -11.85 -6.01 -5.66
C ILE A 757 -12.30 -7.44 -5.99
N HIS A 758 -12.91 -8.12 -5.02
CA HIS A 758 -13.46 -9.45 -5.19
C HIS A 758 -14.99 -9.38 -5.29
N VAL A 759 -15.54 -9.74 -6.44
CA VAL A 759 -16.97 -9.94 -6.64
C VAL A 759 -17.29 -11.41 -6.40
N VAL A 760 -17.91 -11.73 -5.26
CA VAL A 760 -18.19 -13.12 -4.86
C VAL A 760 -19.66 -13.47 -5.12
N LEU A 761 -19.86 -14.47 -5.96
CA LEU A 761 -21.14 -15.03 -6.34
C LEU A 761 -21.27 -16.43 -5.72
N MET A 762 -22.20 -16.58 -4.79
CA MET A 762 -22.53 -17.85 -4.14
C MET A 762 -23.57 -18.61 -4.98
N ASP A 763 -23.93 -19.82 -4.56
CA ASP A 763 -24.79 -20.72 -5.32
C ASP A 763 -26.15 -20.09 -5.70
N ASN A 764 -26.77 -19.35 -4.78
CA ASN A 764 -28.00 -18.60 -5.04
C ASN A 764 -27.79 -17.48 -6.08
N HIS A 765 -26.68 -16.75 -6.03
CA HIS A 765 -26.35 -15.71 -7.02
C HIS A 765 -26.04 -16.32 -8.39
N VAL A 766 -25.32 -17.44 -8.41
CA VAL A 766 -25.01 -18.23 -9.61
C VAL A 766 -26.32 -18.72 -10.23
N ALA A 767 -27.22 -19.32 -9.46
CA ALA A 767 -28.53 -19.76 -9.92
C ALA A 767 -29.41 -18.59 -10.41
N ALA A 768 -29.41 -17.47 -9.67
CA ALA A 768 -30.14 -16.26 -10.06
C ALA A 768 -29.63 -15.68 -11.38
N LEU A 769 -28.31 -15.57 -11.57
CA LEU A 769 -27.71 -15.14 -12.82
C LEU A 769 -28.08 -16.09 -13.96
N ARG A 770 -27.89 -17.40 -13.76
CA ARG A 770 -28.28 -18.43 -14.74
C ARG A 770 -29.75 -18.32 -15.16
N LYS A 771 -30.65 -18.00 -14.23
CA LYS A 771 -32.08 -17.75 -14.50
C LYS A 771 -32.32 -16.40 -15.20
N ALA A 772 -31.60 -15.36 -14.79
CA ALA A 772 -31.76 -14.00 -15.31
C ALA A 772 -31.40 -13.86 -16.79
N ALA A 773 -30.58 -14.77 -17.35
CA ALA A 773 -30.30 -14.83 -18.80
C ALA A 773 -31.55 -14.78 -19.70
N PHE A 774 -32.74 -15.10 -19.16
CA PHE A 774 -34.01 -15.22 -19.88
C PHE A 774 -35.16 -14.44 -19.28
N ALA A 775 -34.90 -13.42 -18.46
CA ALA A 775 -35.96 -12.67 -17.81
C ALA A 775 -37.03 -12.11 -18.78
N HIS A 776 -36.72 -11.95 -20.08
CA HIS A 776 -37.63 -11.40 -21.09
C HIS A 776 -38.07 -12.41 -22.17
N SER A 777 -37.71 -13.69 -22.05
CA SER A 777 -38.29 -14.75 -22.86
C SER A 777 -39.48 -15.36 -22.11
N SER A 778 -40.69 -15.25 -22.65
CA SER A 778 -41.80 -15.96 -22.02
C SER A 778 -41.60 -17.47 -22.23
N THR A 779 -41.84 -18.26 -21.20
CA THR A 779 -41.87 -19.73 -21.33
C THR A 779 -42.84 -20.17 -22.42
N ALA A 780 -43.88 -19.36 -22.71
CA ALA A 780 -44.80 -19.58 -23.81
C ALA A 780 -44.14 -19.42 -25.19
N ASP A 781 -43.30 -18.40 -25.42
CA ASP A 781 -42.58 -18.20 -26.69
C ASP A 781 -41.58 -19.34 -26.96
N LEU A 782 -40.89 -19.81 -25.90
CA LEU A 782 -39.96 -20.93 -25.97
C LEU A 782 -40.68 -22.24 -26.30
N LEU A 783 -41.83 -22.45 -25.67
CA LEU A 783 -42.65 -23.64 -25.86
C LEU A 783 -43.30 -23.64 -27.24
N GLU A 784 -43.82 -22.51 -27.70
CA GLU A 784 -44.42 -22.35 -29.03
C GLU A 784 -43.40 -22.63 -30.13
N GLU A 785 -42.19 -22.07 -30.04
CA GLU A 785 -41.17 -22.28 -31.07
C GLU A 785 -40.56 -23.70 -31.04
N ALA A 786 -40.38 -24.29 -29.85
CA ALA A 786 -39.96 -25.69 -29.72
C ALA A 786 -41.02 -26.66 -30.25
N MET A 787 -42.30 -26.40 -29.97
CA MET A 787 -43.42 -27.18 -30.51
C MET A 787 -43.51 -27.03 -32.04
N MET A 788 -43.30 -25.83 -32.59
CA MET A 788 -43.41 -25.57 -34.03
C MET A 788 -42.29 -26.18 -34.87
N ARG A 789 -41.12 -26.44 -34.29
CA ARG A 789 -39.98 -27.06 -35.00
C ARG A 789 -39.89 -28.58 -34.87
N THR A 790 -40.65 -29.17 -33.96
CA THR A 790 -40.67 -30.62 -33.80
C THR A 790 -41.57 -31.23 -34.87
N GLU A 791 -40.97 -31.67 -35.99
CA GLU A 791 -41.69 -32.28 -37.12
C GLU A 791 -42.33 -33.62 -36.74
N ASP A 792 -41.81 -34.30 -35.71
CA ASP A 792 -42.37 -35.56 -35.19
C ASP A 792 -43.62 -35.29 -34.32
N PRO A 793 -44.82 -35.69 -34.77
CA PRO A 793 -46.06 -35.51 -34.01
C PRO A 793 -46.06 -36.23 -32.67
N GLN A 794 -45.31 -37.33 -32.52
CA GLN A 794 -45.22 -38.09 -31.26
C GLN A 794 -44.35 -37.37 -30.24
N HIS A 795 -43.23 -36.81 -30.67
CA HIS A 795 -42.36 -36.02 -29.80
C HIS A 795 -43.05 -34.71 -29.36
N ARG A 796 -43.81 -34.09 -30.26
CA ARG A 796 -44.66 -32.93 -29.95
C ARG A 796 -45.75 -33.29 -28.94
N LEU A 797 -46.42 -34.43 -29.10
CA LEU A 797 -47.42 -34.91 -28.15
C LEU A 797 -46.79 -35.24 -26.78
N ALA A 798 -45.59 -35.83 -26.77
CA ALA A 798 -44.84 -36.13 -25.55
C ALA A 798 -44.48 -34.86 -24.76
N MET A 799 -43.99 -33.81 -25.44
CA MET A 799 -43.72 -32.50 -24.84
C MET A 799 -44.99 -31.83 -24.29
N ILE A 800 -46.13 -31.99 -24.97
CA ILE A 800 -47.44 -31.48 -24.50
C ILE A 800 -47.92 -32.27 -23.27
N THR A 801 -47.80 -33.60 -23.27
CA THR A 801 -48.24 -34.43 -22.13
C THR A 801 -47.36 -34.27 -20.89
N ASP A 802 -46.10 -33.90 -21.07
CA ASP A 802 -45.15 -33.61 -19.99
C ASP A 802 -44.83 -32.11 -19.93
N LEU A 803 -45.85 -31.26 -20.16
CA LEU A 803 -45.70 -29.81 -20.23
C LEU A 803 -45.09 -29.24 -18.96
N ALA A 804 -45.45 -29.76 -17.79
CA ALA A 804 -44.89 -29.32 -16.52
C ALA A 804 -43.40 -29.65 -16.41
N ALA A 805 -42.96 -30.88 -16.73
CA ALA A 805 -41.53 -31.18 -16.69
C ALA A 805 -40.76 -30.57 -17.87
N THR A 806 -41.43 -30.28 -19.00
CA THR A 806 -40.84 -29.56 -20.13
C THR A 806 -40.65 -28.10 -19.79
N VAL A 807 -41.61 -27.46 -19.13
CA VAL A 807 -41.49 -26.10 -18.59
C VAL A 807 -40.46 -26.06 -17.46
N ASP A 808 -40.42 -27.06 -16.57
CA ASP A 808 -39.36 -27.17 -15.56
C ASP A 808 -37.98 -27.37 -16.20
N ARG A 809 -37.87 -28.21 -17.25
CA ARG A 809 -36.62 -28.37 -18.02
C ARG A 809 -36.23 -27.12 -18.81
N LEU A 810 -37.18 -26.37 -19.36
CA LEU A 810 -36.93 -25.10 -20.04
C LEU A 810 -36.62 -23.97 -19.03
N SER A 811 -37.11 -24.10 -17.80
CA SER A 811 -36.71 -23.25 -16.68
C SER A 811 -35.34 -23.62 -16.11
N LEU A 812 -34.80 -24.78 -16.51
CA LEU A 812 -33.45 -25.24 -16.20
C LEU A 812 -32.50 -24.99 -17.38
N TYR A 813 -31.53 -24.13 -17.12
CA TYR A 813 -30.21 -24.05 -17.73
C TYR A 813 -30.01 -24.36 -19.24
N LEU A 814 -29.89 -23.28 -20.03
CA LEU A 814 -29.47 -23.18 -21.44
C LEU A 814 -28.46 -24.21 -21.98
N PRO A 815 -27.33 -24.46 -21.32
CA PRO A 815 -26.26 -25.27 -21.91
C PRO A 815 -26.63 -26.74 -22.02
N SER A 816 -27.71 -27.18 -21.36
CA SER A 816 -28.27 -28.53 -21.52
C SER A 816 -29.20 -28.66 -22.73
N LEU A 817 -29.64 -27.53 -23.30
CA LEU A 817 -30.52 -27.50 -24.47
C LEU A 817 -29.71 -27.57 -25.78
N PRO A 818 -30.28 -28.15 -26.86
CA PRO A 818 -29.67 -28.12 -28.18
C PRO A 818 -29.34 -26.69 -28.64
N LEU A 819 -28.22 -26.52 -29.37
CA LEU A 819 -27.70 -25.19 -29.79
C LEU A 819 -28.77 -24.32 -30.47
N ASP A 820 -29.61 -24.89 -31.32
CA ASP A 820 -30.66 -24.16 -32.03
C ASP A 820 -31.79 -23.67 -31.12
N VAL A 821 -32.13 -24.44 -30.08
CA VAL A 821 -33.15 -24.07 -29.09
C VAL A 821 -32.61 -22.94 -28.23
N SER A 822 -31.38 -23.09 -27.75
CA SER A 822 -30.63 -22.09 -27.00
C SER A 822 -30.51 -20.76 -27.75
N ALA A 823 -30.15 -20.84 -29.04
CA ALA A 823 -29.98 -19.66 -29.88
C ALA A 823 -31.30 -18.93 -30.13
N THR A 824 -32.36 -19.69 -30.34
CA THR A 824 -33.70 -19.18 -30.56
C THR A 824 -34.27 -18.53 -29.30
N ALA A 825 -34.05 -19.15 -28.13
CA ALA A 825 -34.41 -18.61 -26.83
C ALA A 825 -33.74 -17.25 -26.58
N LEU A 826 -32.42 -17.17 -26.83
CA LEU A 826 -31.66 -15.93 -26.68
C LEU A 826 -32.08 -14.86 -27.69
N ALA A 827 -32.43 -15.25 -28.92
CA ALA A 827 -32.97 -14.32 -29.91
C ALA A 827 -34.36 -13.78 -29.51
N ALA A 828 -35.20 -14.61 -28.90
CA ALA A 828 -36.51 -14.22 -28.38
C ALA A 828 -36.38 -13.28 -27.16
N ASP A 829 -35.51 -13.61 -26.21
CA ASP A 829 -35.16 -12.76 -25.06
C ASP A 829 -34.63 -11.40 -25.55
N TRP A 830 -33.70 -11.42 -26.50
CA TRP A 830 -33.16 -10.22 -27.12
C TRP A 830 -34.26 -9.35 -27.72
N ALA A 831 -35.18 -9.94 -28.49
CA ALA A 831 -36.33 -9.24 -29.05
C ALA A 831 -37.19 -8.62 -27.95
N GLY A 832 -37.41 -9.36 -26.86
CA GLY A 832 -38.14 -8.91 -25.67
C GLY A 832 -37.48 -7.71 -25.01
N ARG A 833 -36.16 -7.76 -24.79
CA ARG A 833 -35.36 -6.66 -24.21
C ARG A 833 -35.39 -5.43 -25.09
N VAL A 834 -35.20 -5.58 -26.40
CA VAL A 834 -35.28 -4.46 -27.35
C VAL A 834 -36.67 -3.81 -27.31
N ARG A 835 -37.74 -4.60 -27.19
CA ARG A 835 -39.12 -4.09 -27.02
C ARG A 835 -39.42 -3.50 -25.64
N ALA A 836 -38.74 -3.96 -24.59
CA ALA A 836 -38.93 -3.49 -23.21
C ALA A 836 -38.03 -2.30 -22.86
N ALA A 837 -36.94 -2.10 -23.61
CA ALA A 837 -36.00 -1.01 -23.43
C ALA A 837 -36.73 0.33 -23.31
N MET A 838 -36.36 1.16 -22.34
CA MET A 838 -36.96 2.49 -22.20
C MET A 838 -36.69 3.32 -23.45
N PRO A 839 -37.59 4.27 -23.81
CA PRO A 839 -37.27 5.24 -24.84
C PRO A 839 -35.92 5.91 -24.55
N MET A 840 -35.09 6.02 -25.58
CA MET A 840 -33.72 6.55 -25.54
C MET A 840 -32.71 5.72 -24.74
N SER A 841 -32.94 4.40 -24.63
CA SER A 841 -31.96 3.46 -24.07
C SER A 841 -31.41 2.50 -25.14
N VAL A 842 -30.20 2.00 -24.91
CA VAL A 842 -29.61 0.92 -25.72
C VAL A 842 -29.78 -0.39 -24.97
N ALA A 843 -30.31 -1.37 -25.67
CA ALA A 843 -30.21 -2.76 -25.28
C ALA A 843 -28.91 -3.32 -25.90
N ASP A 844 -28.14 -4.09 -25.14
CA ASP A 844 -26.97 -4.80 -25.67
C ASP A 844 -27.35 -6.21 -26.12
N PRO A 845 -26.83 -6.68 -27.27
CA PRO A 845 -27.13 -8.02 -27.75
C PRO A 845 -26.65 -9.05 -26.70
N PRO A 846 -27.26 -10.25 -26.65
CA PRO A 846 -26.87 -11.24 -25.67
C PRO A 846 -25.39 -11.61 -25.81
N SER A 847 -24.58 -11.44 -24.76
CA SER A 847 -23.27 -12.08 -24.70
C SER A 847 -23.50 -13.58 -24.77
N ALA A 848 -22.99 -14.21 -25.82
CA ALA A 848 -23.15 -15.62 -26.06
C ALA A 848 -21.79 -16.31 -26.24
N PRO A 849 -21.63 -17.52 -25.69
CA PRO A 849 -20.50 -18.40 -25.98
C PRO A 849 -20.29 -18.55 -27.49
N ARG A 850 -19.05 -18.77 -27.91
CA ARG A 850 -18.66 -18.73 -29.33
C ARG A 850 -19.46 -19.73 -30.16
N ARG A 851 -19.74 -20.91 -29.59
CA ARG A 851 -20.54 -21.96 -30.25
C ARG A 851 -21.98 -21.53 -30.58
N LEU A 852 -22.53 -20.58 -29.83
CA LEU A 852 -23.90 -20.09 -30.03
C LEU A 852 -23.97 -18.85 -30.93
N LYS A 853 -22.85 -18.16 -31.21
CA LYS A 853 -22.86 -16.91 -31.97
C LYS A 853 -23.53 -17.04 -33.34
N ALA A 854 -23.08 -17.97 -34.18
CA ALA A 854 -23.65 -18.13 -35.52
C ALA A 854 -25.13 -18.56 -35.49
N PRO A 855 -25.54 -19.57 -34.70
CA PRO A 855 -26.96 -19.90 -34.51
C PRO A 855 -27.82 -18.74 -33.98
N ILE A 856 -27.31 -17.95 -33.02
CA ILE A 856 -28.01 -16.79 -32.45
C ILE A 856 -28.17 -15.70 -33.50
N VAL A 857 -27.10 -15.36 -34.23
CA VAL A 857 -27.14 -14.37 -35.30
C VAL A 857 -28.21 -14.77 -36.33
N ALA A 858 -28.23 -16.03 -36.76
CA ALA A 858 -29.25 -16.53 -37.67
C ALA A 858 -30.66 -16.45 -37.07
N ALA A 859 -30.83 -16.76 -35.78
CA ALA A 859 -32.12 -16.66 -35.09
C ALA A 859 -32.61 -15.21 -34.92
N ILE A 860 -31.71 -14.28 -34.64
CA ILE A 860 -32.00 -12.84 -34.51
C ILE A 860 -32.34 -12.23 -35.87
N GLN A 861 -31.61 -12.60 -36.92
CA GLN A 861 -31.90 -12.19 -38.30
C GLN A 861 -33.26 -12.70 -38.78
N ARG A 862 -33.64 -13.94 -38.44
CA ARG A 862 -35.00 -14.47 -38.69
C ARG A 862 -36.10 -13.64 -38.02
N ARG A 863 -35.78 -12.93 -36.93
CA ARG A 863 -36.70 -12.03 -36.22
C ARG A 863 -36.58 -10.57 -36.69
N GLY A 864 -35.88 -10.31 -37.79
CA GLY A 864 -35.75 -8.98 -38.40
C GLY A 864 -34.88 -8.01 -37.59
N MET A 865 -33.98 -8.53 -36.75
CA MET A 865 -33.08 -7.72 -35.92
C MET A 865 -31.62 -8.00 -36.28
N ALA A 866 -30.71 -7.16 -35.79
CA ALA A 866 -29.28 -7.34 -35.94
C ALA A 866 -28.63 -7.76 -34.60
N MET A 867 -27.49 -8.44 -34.67
CA MET A 867 -26.68 -8.86 -33.52
C MET A 867 -25.68 -7.77 -33.14
N GLU A 868 -26.20 -6.58 -32.87
CA GLU A 868 -25.45 -5.38 -32.49
C GLU A 868 -26.27 -4.61 -31.44
N PRO A 869 -25.67 -3.71 -30.64
CA PRO A 869 -26.43 -2.90 -29.69
C PRO A 869 -27.55 -2.16 -30.39
N MET A 870 -28.77 -2.24 -29.87
CA MET A 870 -29.97 -1.65 -30.49
C MET A 870 -30.46 -0.51 -29.62
N MET A 871 -30.66 0.66 -30.22
CA MET A 871 -31.21 1.82 -29.54
C MET A 871 -32.71 1.94 -29.82
N ARG A 872 -33.49 2.14 -28.76
CA ARG A 872 -34.91 2.49 -28.88
C ARG A 872 -35.06 4.01 -28.89
N LEU A 873 -35.62 4.56 -29.96
CA LEU A 873 -35.92 5.99 -30.07
C LEU A 873 -37.29 6.33 -29.44
N GLN A 874 -37.58 7.61 -29.22
CA GLN A 874 -38.91 8.05 -28.78
C GLN A 874 -39.99 7.69 -29.83
N GLY A 875 -41.22 7.46 -29.37
CA GLY A 875 -42.40 7.43 -30.27
C GLY A 875 -42.77 6.08 -30.90
N GLY A 876 -42.39 4.93 -30.33
CA GLY A 876 -42.79 3.62 -30.85
C GLY A 876 -42.12 3.21 -32.18
N SER A 877 -41.19 4.04 -32.67
CA SER A 877 -40.37 3.79 -33.84
C SER A 877 -39.57 2.48 -33.71
N PRO A 878 -39.29 1.79 -34.83
CA PRO A 878 -38.43 0.60 -34.83
C PRO A 878 -37.08 0.92 -34.16
N CYS A 879 -36.57 -0.02 -33.37
CA CYS A 879 -35.23 0.11 -32.83
C CYS A 879 -34.21 0.12 -33.97
N ILE A 880 -33.22 0.99 -33.86
CA ILE A 880 -32.14 1.11 -34.83
C ILE A 880 -30.85 0.55 -34.23
N PRO A 881 -29.93 0.01 -35.04
CA PRO A 881 -28.57 -0.24 -34.61
C PRO A 881 -27.95 0.99 -33.96
N SER A 882 -27.31 0.82 -32.81
CA SER A 882 -26.50 1.86 -32.18
C SER A 882 -25.38 2.26 -33.15
N PRO A 883 -25.08 3.56 -33.30
CA PRO A 883 -23.95 4.01 -34.09
C PRO A 883 -22.69 3.27 -33.68
N SER A 884 -22.07 2.55 -34.62
CA SER A 884 -20.94 1.69 -34.32
C SER A 884 -19.70 2.50 -33.96
N VAL A 885 -19.69 3.82 -34.22
CA VAL A 885 -18.63 4.77 -33.88
C VAL A 885 -18.67 5.21 -32.41
N ILE A 886 -19.85 5.34 -31.80
CA ILE A 886 -20.01 5.79 -30.42
C ILE A 886 -19.83 4.61 -29.46
N ALA A 887 -19.11 4.82 -28.34
CA ALA A 887 -18.81 3.74 -27.41
C ALA A 887 -19.97 3.42 -26.45
N SER A 888 -20.93 4.33 -26.28
CA SER A 888 -22.10 4.10 -25.44
C SER A 888 -23.34 4.89 -25.85
N ALA A 889 -24.52 4.34 -25.56
CA ALA A 889 -25.81 5.02 -25.64
C ALA A 889 -25.79 6.40 -24.97
N SER A 890 -25.20 6.47 -23.77
CA SER A 890 -25.10 7.68 -22.97
C SER A 890 -24.34 8.79 -23.66
N GLN A 891 -23.30 8.46 -24.44
CA GLN A 891 -22.59 9.45 -25.24
C GLN A 891 -23.45 9.98 -26.37
N LEU A 892 -24.12 9.10 -27.12
CA LEU A 892 -25.03 9.51 -28.17
C LEU A 892 -26.14 10.38 -27.59
N MET A 893 -26.74 9.98 -26.47
CA MET A 893 -27.74 10.77 -25.77
C MET A 893 -27.24 12.13 -25.33
N ALA A 894 -26.03 12.20 -24.78
CA ALA A 894 -25.41 13.48 -24.43
C ALA A 894 -25.22 14.37 -25.66
N ILE A 895 -24.86 13.79 -26.81
CA ILE A 895 -24.73 14.51 -28.09
C ILE A 895 -26.09 15.01 -28.56
N LEU A 896 -27.11 14.13 -28.61
CA LEU A 896 -28.46 14.47 -29.06
C LEU A 896 -29.10 15.53 -28.16
N HIS A 897 -28.96 15.43 -26.83
CA HIS A 897 -29.44 16.48 -25.93
C HIS A 897 -28.75 17.81 -26.14
N LYS A 898 -27.48 17.80 -26.56
CA LYS A 898 -26.70 19.01 -26.80
C LYS A 898 -27.01 19.67 -28.14
N THR A 899 -27.70 19.01 -29.07
CA THR A 899 -28.17 19.66 -30.30
C THR A 899 -29.30 20.66 -30.03
N GLY A 900 -30.03 20.49 -28.92
CA GLY A 900 -31.18 21.34 -28.58
C GLY A 900 -32.43 21.10 -29.44
N GLU A 901 -32.37 20.17 -30.40
CA GLU A 901 -33.51 19.79 -31.23
C GLU A 901 -34.36 18.74 -30.53
N GLN A 902 -35.68 18.76 -30.75
CA GLN A 902 -36.55 17.67 -30.32
C GLN A 902 -36.43 16.51 -31.31
N ILE A 903 -35.48 15.61 -31.07
CA ILE A 903 -35.20 14.52 -32.00
C ILE A 903 -36.16 13.36 -31.72
N THR A 904 -37.08 13.13 -32.65
CA THR A 904 -38.04 12.02 -32.63
C THR A 904 -37.51 10.78 -33.36
N GLY A 905 -36.51 10.94 -34.23
CA GLY A 905 -35.93 9.85 -35.01
C GLY A 905 -34.46 10.07 -35.37
N ILE A 906 -33.75 8.98 -35.69
CA ILE A 906 -32.41 9.01 -36.27
C ILE A 906 -32.40 8.02 -37.42
N GLU A 907 -32.04 8.49 -38.60
CA GLU A 907 -32.00 7.70 -39.82
C GLU A 907 -30.54 7.55 -40.29
N PRO A 908 -29.98 6.33 -40.37
CA PRO A 908 -28.64 6.14 -40.92
C PRO A 908 -28.65 6.42 -42.42
N LEU A 909 -27.86 7.39 -42.87
CA LEU A 909 -27.72 7.73 -44.29
C LEU A 909 -26.49 7.11 -44.93
N TYR A 910 -25.42 6.94 -44.15
CA TYR A 910 -24.15 6.43 -44.63
C TYR A 910 -23.38 5.71 -43.53
N LYS A 911 -22.79 4.56 -43.87
CA LYS A 911 -21.86 3.81 -43.03
C LYS A 911 -20.69 3.31 -43.88
N ALA A 912 -19.47 3.74 -43.58
CA ALA A 912 -18.32 3.51 -44.44
C ALA A 912 -18.03 2.02 -44.70
N THR A 913 -18.15 1.17 -43.68
CA THR A 913 -18.00 -0.29 -43.84
C THR A 913 -19.04 -0.94 -44.75
N ALA A 914 -20.22 -0.36 -44.90
CA ALA A 914 -21.30 -0.89 -45.74
C ALA A 914 -21.32 -0.24 -47.13
N ASP A 915 -20.98 1.04 -47.20
CA ASP A 915 -21.29 1.90 -48.35
C ASP A 915 -20.05 2.31 -49.15
N GLY A 916 -18.86 1.90 -48.70
CA GLY A 916 -17.58 2.28 -49.27
C GLY A 916 -16.94 3.43 -48.50
N HIS A 917 -15.61 3.42 -48.43
CA HIS A 917 -14.84 4.41 -47.66
C HIS A 917 -14.54 5.70 -48.45
N ALA A 918 -14.97 5.81 -49.71
CA ALA A 918 -14.67 7.01 -50.50
C ALA A 918 -15.59 8.16 -50.07
N PHE A 919 -15.01 9.36 -49.97
CA PHE A 919 -15.76 10.57 -49.64
C PHE A 919 -16.92 10.86 -50.60
N THR A 920 -16.76 10.48 -51.88
CA THR A 920 -17.82 10.57 -52.88
C THR A 920 -18.99 9.64 -52.61
N ASP A 921 -18.75 8.48 -51.99
CA ASP A 921 -19.81 7.54 -51.60
C ASP A 921 -20.66 8.14 -50.48
N MET A 922 -20.01 8.76 -49.49
CA MET A 922 -20.69 9.51 -48.42
C MET A 922 -21.55 10.63 -48.98
N LEU A 923 -20.99 11.52 -49.82
CA LEU A 923 -21.75 12.62 -50.39
C LEU A 923 -22.91 12.15 -51.28
N GLY A 924 -22.68 11.10 -52.08
CA GLY A 924 -23.71 10.54 -52.95
C GLY A 924 -24.91 9.96 -52.20
N ARG A 925 -24.67 9.40 -51.01
CA ARG A 925 -25.74 8.83 -50.16
C ARG A 925 -26.39 9.83 -49.21
N VAL A 926 -25.62 10.72 -48.62
CA VAL A 926 -26.16 11.73 -47.69
C VAL A 926 -27.04 12.74 -48.42
N GLY A 927 -26.69 13.09 -49.67
CA GLY A 927 -27.50 13.96 -50.52
C GLY A 927 -27.73 15.35 -49.92
N ASP A 928 -28.96 15.86 -50.05
CA ASP A 928 -29.40 17.16 -49.53
C ASP A 928 -30.05 17.09 -48.14
N ALA A 929 -29.90 15.95 -47.45
CA ALA A 929 -30.45 15.76 -46.12
C ALA A 929 -29.91 16.79 -45.12
N THR A 930 -30.80 17.32 -44.29
CA THR A 930 -30.51 18.33 -43.25
C THR A 930 -30.47 17.69 -41.86
N CYS A 931 -30.04 18.44 -40.85
CA CYS A 931 -29.90 17.97 -39.46
C CYS A 931 -28.99 16.73 -39.35
N LEU A 932 -27.77 16.85 -39.86
CA LEU A 932 -26.84 15.75 -39.97
C LEU A 932 -26.01 15.60 -38.70
N LEU A 933 -25.87 14.35 -38.24
CA LEU A 933 -24.93 13.94 -37.20
C LEU A 933 -23.86 13.07 -37.86
N LEU A 934 -22.65 13.61 -37.94
CA LEU A 934 -21.49 12.90 -38.44
C LEU A 934 -20.66 12.37 -37.26
N LEU A 935 -20.32 11.09 -37.34
CA LEU A 935 -19.51 10.37 -36.37
C LEU A 935 -18.34 9.69 -37.08
N ALA A 936 -17.14 9.87 -36.54
CA ALA A 936 -15.92 9.22 -37.03
C ALA A 936 -15.13 8.59 -35.87
N ARG A 937 -14.67 7.36 -36.03
CA ARG A 937 -13.77 6.68 -35.06
C ARG A 937 -12.33 6.72 -35.55
N ALA A 938 -11.41 7.22 -34.74
CA ALA A 938 -9.99 7.18 -35.05
C ALA A 938 -9.18 6.95 -33.77
N ASN A 939 -8.27 5.97 -33.78
CA ASN A 939 -7.38 5.65 -32.64
C ASN A 939 -8.13 5.42 -31.32
N GLY A 940 -9.29 4.73 -31.36
CA GLY A 940 -10.11 4.48 -30.16
C GLY A 940 -10.87 5.71 -29.63
N HIS A 941 -10.79 6.85 -30.31
CA HIS A 941 -11.57 8.05 -30.00
C HIS A 941 -12.72 8.21 -31.00
N ALA A 942 -13.87 8.65 -30.50
CA ALA A 942 -14.98 9.07 -31.34
C ALA A 942 -14.92 10.59 -31.51
N HIS A 943 -14.93 11.05 -32.75
CA HIS A 943 -15.02 12.44 -33.14
C HIS A 943 -16.34 12.64 -33.85
N GLY A 944 -16.95 13.81 -33.71
CA GLY A 944 -18.17 14.06 -34.46
C GLY A 944 -18.56 15.51 -34.51
N CYS A 945 -19.50 15.77 -35.41
CA CYS A 945 -20.17 17.04 -35.48
C CYS A 945 -21.65 16.86 -35.83
N TYR A 946 -22.49 17.66 -35.17
CA TYR A 946 -23.86 17.89 -35.59
C TYR A 946 -23.91 19.19 -36.39
N PHE A 947 -24.72 19.26 -37.43
CA PHE A 947 -25.04 20.52 -38.10
C PHE A 947 -26.43 20.50 -38.76
N ALA A 948 -27.13 21.63 -38.67
CA ALA A 948 -28.53 21.74 -39.12
C ALA A 948 -28.68 21.77 -40.66
N ALA A 949 -27.66 22.22 -41.40
CA ALA A 949 -27.72 22.30 -42.86
C ALA A 949 -27.36 20.96 -43.55
N GLY A 950 -27.69 20.86 -44.84
CA GLY A 950 -27.28 19.71 -45.65
C GLY A 950 -25.90 19.87 -46.27
N LEU A 951 -25.27 18.74 -46.64
CA LEU A 951 -24.00 18.70 -47.34
C LEU A 951 -24.22 18.96 -48.85
N GLN A 952 -24.48 20.21 -49.23
CA GLN A 952 -24.65 20.55 -50.63
C GLN A 952 -23.34 20.42 -51.40
N ALA A 953 -23.32 19.53 -52.39
CA ALA A 953 -22.23 19.44 -53.35
C ALA A 953 -22.09 20.77 -54.12
N PRO A 954 -20.87 21.20 -54.48
CA PRO A 954 -20.68 22.40 -55.28
C PRO A 954 -21.48 22.37 -56.58
N PRO A 955 -22.20 23.46 -56.94
CA PRO A 955 -22.99 23.51 -58.16
C PRO A 955 -22.09 23.28 -59.38
N GLN A 956 -22.51 22.40 -60.29
CA GLN A 956 -21.71 22.02 -61.47
C GLN A 956 -21.73 23.05 -62.61
N ASP A 957 -22.15 24.29 -62.34
CA ASP A 957 -22.45 25.25 -63.39
C ASP A 957 -21.19 25.65 -64.18
N SER A 958 -21.16 25.26 -65.45
CA SER A 958 -20.05 25.43 -66.38
C SER A 958 -19.79 26.88 -66.77
N HIS A 959 -20.57 27.84 -66.28
CA HIS A 959 -20.45 29.26 -66.61
C HIS A 959 -19.81 30.15 -65.52
N LEU A 960 -19.60 29.65 -64.29
CA LEU A 960 -18.95 30.42 -63.22
C LEU A 960 -17.40 30.41 -63.33
N PRO A 961 -16.67 31.46 -62.91
CA PRO A 961 -15.20 31.46 -62.90
C PRO A 961 -14.62 30.29 -62.10
N ALA A 962 -13.50 29.69 -62.56
CA ALA A 962 -12.89 28.48 -61.96
C ALA A 962 -12.67 28.58 -60.42
N ALA A 963 -12.34 29.77 -59.92
CA ALA A 963 -12.14 30.01 -58.48
C ALA A 963 -13.41 29.88 -57.62
N HIS A 964 -14.61 29.81 -58.19
CA HIS A 964 -15.88 29.64 -57.47
C HIS A 964 -16.51 28.25 -57.66
N ARG A 965 -15.87 27.35 -58.43
CA ARG A 965 -16.37 25.99 -58.68
C ARG A 965 -15.96 24.96 -57.63
N VAL A 966 -15.02 25.30 -56.75
CA VAL A 966 -14.28 24.31 -55.97
C VAL A 966 -14.88 24.06 -54.58
N ALA A 967 -15.56 25.06 -54.01
CA ALA A 967 -16.04 25.04 -52.63
C ALA A 967 -17.47 25.55 -52.48
N THR A 968 -18.32 24.81 -51.77
CA THR A 968 -19.55 25.34 -51.19
C THR A 968 -19.31 25.77 -49.76
N HIS A 969 -19.75 26.99 -49.46
CA HIS A 969 -19.66 27.58 -48.13
C HIS A 969 -21.08 27.80 -47.63
N SER A 970 -21.40 27.24 -46.47
CA SER A 970 -22.67 27.50 -45.80
C SER A 970 -22.42 27.84 -44.34
N PHE A 971 -23.31 28.64 -43.76
CA PHE A 971 -23.34 28.90 -42.33
C PHE A 971 -24.51 28.11 -41.75
N ALA A 972 -24.23 27.30 -40.73
CA ALA A 972 -25.26 26.55 -40.04
C ALA A 972 -24.94 26.45 -38.56
N ASN A 973 -25.98 26.24 -37.76
CA ASN A 973 -25.80 25.85 -36.37
C ASN A 973 -25.12 24.47 -36.36
N ALA A 974 -23.93 24.40 -35.80
CA ALA A 974 -23.16 23.18 -35.67
C ALA A 974 -22.60 23.02 -34.25
N LEU A 975 -22.34 21.78 -33.89
CA LEU A 975 -21.78 21.36 -32.61
C LEU A 975 -20.68 20.33 -32.88
N VAL A 976 -19.44 20.62 -32.51
CA VAL A 976 -18.30 19.70 -32.64
C VAL A 976 -18.00 19.09 -31.27
N PHE A 977 -17.70 17.80 -31.24
CA PHE A 977 -17.42 17.08 -30.02
C PHE A 977 -16.41 15.95 -30.22
N LYS A 978 -15.82 15.52 -29.11
CA LYS A 978 -14.92 14.37 -29.02
C LYS A 978 -15.26 13.53 -27.79
N ALA A 979 -15.20 12.21 -27.92
CA ALA A 979 -15.36 11.27 -26.83
C ALA A 979 -14.23 10.23 -26.85
N SER A 980 -13.78 9.83 -25.66
CA SER A 980 -12.69 8.85 -25.48
C SER A 980 -13.21 7.66 -24.69
N GLY A 981 -13.20 6.46 -25.29
CA GLY A 981 -13.78 5.27 -24.65
C GLY A 981 -15.22 5.51 -24.22
N ALA A 982 -15.61 5.13 -23.00
CA ALA A 982 -16.95 5.36 -22.42
C ALA A 982 -17.14 6.75 -21.77
N SER A 983 -16.15 7.64 -21.83
CA SER A 983 -16.22 8.94 -21.15
C SER A 983 -17.30 9.84 -21.76
N PRO A 984 -17.98 10.70 -20.99
CA PRO A 984 -18.90 11.68 -21.56
C PRO A 984 -18.23 12.50 -22.69
N PRO A 985 -18.97 12.84 -23.77
CA PRO A 985 -18.43 13.62 -24.86
C PRO A 985 -18.07 15.03 -24.38
N THR A 986 -16.89 15.48 -24.76
CA THR A 986 -16.44 16.87 -24.59
C THR A 986 -16.90 17.67 -25.79
N PHE A 987 -17.63 18.76 -25.55
CA PHE A 987 -18.16 19.63 -26.59
C PHE A 987 -17.30 20.88 -26.74
N GLN A 988 -17.08 21.31 -27.98
CA GLN A 988 -16.40 22.58 -28.27
C GLN A 988 -17.21 23.78 -27.77
N SER A 989 -18.54 23.69 -27.81
CA SER A 989 -19.45 24.72 -27.33
C SER A 989 -20.57 24.12 -26.48
N PRO A 990 -21.12 24.87 -25.50
CA PRO A 990 -22.16 24.35 -24.60
C PRO A 990 -23.51 24.10 -25.29
N SER A 991 -23.71 24.68 -26.48
CA SER A 991 -24.87 24.57 -27.38
C SER A 991 -24.40 24.67 -28.84
N PRO A 992 -25.24 24.36 -29.85
CA PRO A 992 -24.89 24.60 -31.24
C PRO A 992 -24.60 26.08 -31.46
N THR A 993 -23.58 26.37 -32.25
CA THR A 993 -23.17 27.73 -32.60
C THR A 993 -23.13 27.88 -34.12
N LEU A 994 -23.28 29.09 -34.63
CA LEU A 994 -23.16 29.34 -36.06
C LEU A 994 -21.71 29.07 -36.50
N GLN A 995 -21.50 28.02 -37.28
CA GLN A 995 -20.20 27.57 -37.75
C GLN A 995 -20.15 27.63 -39.28
N PHE A 996 -18.94 27.71 -39.81
CA PHE A 996 -18.68 27.67 -41.24
C PHE A 996 -18.51 26.22 -41.68
N ILE A 997 -19.34 25.81 -42.64
CA ILE A 997 -19.28 24.48 -43.24
C ILE A 997 -18.76 24.64 -44.65
N THR A 998 -17.60 24.04 -44.91
CA THR A 998 -16.95 24.04 -46.22
C THR A 998 -16.96 22.64 -46.78
N VAL A 999 -17.58 22.45 -47.95
CA VAL A 999 -17.50 21.20 -48.72
C VAL A 999 -16.70 21.48 -50.00
N LEU A 1000 -15.54 20.86 -50.10
CA LEU A 1000 -14.63 20.97 -51.25
C LEU A 1000 -14.77 19.73 -52.13
N ARG A 1001 -14.89 19.95 -53.44
CA ARG A 1001 -14.89 18.88 -54.43
C ARG A 1001 -13.47 18.60 -54.91
N ALA A 1002 -13.17 17.33 -55.20
CA ALA A 1002 -11.95 16.96 -55.91
C ALA A 1002 -12.00 17.54 -57.34
N GLU A 1003 -11.10 18.44 -57.71
CA GLU A 1003 -10.89 18.77 -59.13
C GLU A 1003 -9.83 17.85 -59.74
N ASN A 1004 -10.09 17.35 -60.95
CA ASN A 1004 -9.18 16.48 -61.72
C ASN A 1004 -7.90 17.20 -62.23
N GLY A 1005 -7.52 18.34 -61.66
CA GLY A 1005 -6.40 19.17 -62.09
C GLY A 1005 -5.17 19.02 -61.20
N HIS A 1006 -3.98 19.16 -61.79
CA HIS A 1006 -2.63 18.92 -61.26
C HIS A 1006 -2.20 19.67 -59.96
N HIS A 1007 -3.11 20.30 -59.21
CA HIS A 1007 -2.83 21.01 -57.97
C HIS A 1007 -3.61 20.48 -56.76
N GLY A 1008 -3.59 19.17 -56.53
CA GLY A 1008 -3.62 18.53 -55.20
C GLY A 1008 -4.74 18.93 -54.20
N GLN A 1009 -5.83 19.57 -54.62
CA GLN A 1009 -6.94 19.89 -53.72
C GLN A 1009 -7.82 18.66 -53.56
N LEU A 1010 -7.69 18.04 -52.39
CA LEU A 1010 -8.42 16.84 -52.01
C LEU A 1010 -9.84 17.20 -51.55
N PRO A 1011 -10.84 16.36 -51.87
CA PRO A 1011 -12.19 16.55 -51.38
C PRO A 1011 -12.19 16.55 -49.85
N LYS A 1012 -12.90 17.53 -49.28
CA LYS A 1012 -12.84 17.84 -47.86
C LYS A 1012 -14.17 18.36 -47.34
N VAL A 1013 -14.65 17.85 -46.22
CA VAL A 1013 -15.63 18.56 -45.36
C VAL A 1013 -14.88 19.20 -44.22
N THR A 1014 -15.12 20.49 -43.96
CA THR A 1014 -14.64 21.20 -42.75
C THR A 1014 -15.82 21.81 -42.03
N VAL A 1015 -15.88 21.62 -40.71
CA VAL A 1015 -16.84 22.30 -39.83
C VAL A 1015 -16.05 23.06 -38.76
N GLY A 1016 -16.16 24.39 -38.73
CA GLY A 1016 -15.48 25.24 -37.74
C GLY A 1016 -15.60 26.74 -38.02
N ARG A 1017 -14.88 27.59 -37.27
CA ARG A 1017 -15.00 29.06 -37.43
C ARG A 1017 -14.12 29.55 -38.58
N SER A 1018 -14.67 30.41 -39.46
CA SER A 1018 -14.00 30.95 -40.65
C SER A 1018 -12.68 31.71 -40.37
N ILE A 1019 -12.42 32.13 -39.13
CA ILE A 1019 -11.24 32.92 -38.73
C ILE A 1019 -10.64 32.41 -37.39
N GLY A 1020 -10.88 31.15 -37.03
CA GLY A 1020 -10.46 30.58 -35.73
C GLY A 1020 -9.69 29.27 -35.82
N HIS A 1021 -8.97 28.92 -34.75
CA HIS A 1021 -8.07 27.75 -34.65
C HIS A 1021 -8.80 26.41 -34.41
N GLU A 1022 -10.14 26.39 -34.42
CA GLU A 1022 -10.93 25.24 -34.03
C GLU A 1022 -11.83 24.75 -35.16
N TRP A 1023 -11.57 23.54 -35.64
CA TRP A 1023 -12.34 22.92 -36.72
C TRP A 1023 -12.15 21.39 -36.73
N LEU A 1024 -13.18 20.67 -37.18
CA LEU A 1024 -13.13 19.26 -37.53
C LEU A 1024 -13.13 19.13 -39.04
N GLY A 1025 -12.18 18.36 -39.59
CA GLY A 1025 -12.11 18.12 -41.02
C GLY A 1025 -12.06 16.63 -41.38
N LEU A 1026 -12.65 16.29 -42.52
CA LEU A 1026 -12.59 14.98 -43.15
C LEU A 1026 -11.99 15.12 -44.55
N TRP A 1027 -11.01 14.30 -44.90
CA TRP A 1027 -10.33 14.29 -46.20
C TRP A 1027 -10.33 12.91 -46.83
N ALA A 1028 -10.27 12.84 -48.16
CA ALA A 1028 -9.93 11.62 -48.89
C ALA A 1028 -9.22 11.91 -50.22
N PRO A 1029 -8.19 11.17 -50.66
CA PRO A 1029 -7.15 10.45 -49.88
C PRO A 1029 -6.17 11.41 -49.16
N PRO A 1030 -5.21 10.96 -48.33
CA PRO A 1030 -4.21 11.85 -47.73
C PRO A 1030 -3.36 12.58 -48.78
N PRO A 1031 -2.86 13.81 -48.51
CA PRO A 1031 -1.96 14.52 -49.41
C PRO A 1031 -0.73 13.67 -49.74
N VAL A 1032 -0.39 13.59 -51.03
CA VAL A 1032 0.79 12.87 -51.52
C VAL A 1032 2.04 13.37 -50.76
N GLY A 1033 2.67 12.48 -49.97
CA GLY A 1033 3.90 12.75 -49.23
C GLY A 1033 3.87 12.54 -47.71
N TRP A 1034 2.71 12.26 -47.09
CA TRP A 1034 2.57 12.28 -45.62
C TRP A 1034 2.47 10.89 -44.95
N VAL A 1035 2.17 9.83 -45.71
CA VAL A 1035 2.14 8.45 -45.19
C VAL A 1035 2.86 7.55 -46.19
N GLN A 1036 3.99 6.97 -45.78
CA GLN A 1036 4.87 6.17 -46.65
C GLN A 1036 4.42 4.70 -46.82
N GLY A 1037 3.24 4.33 -46.31
CA GLY A 1037 2.62 3.03 -46.52
C GLY A 1037 1.31 3.21 -47.28
N GLY A 1038 1.10 2.45 -48.36
CA GLY A 1038 -0.09 2.56 -49.21
C GLY A 1038 -1.39 2.41 -48.42
N VAL A 1039 -2.06 3.53 -48.15
CA VAL A 1039 -3.39 3.53 -47.52
C VAL A 1039 -4.43 3.52 -48.65
N ASP A 1040 -5.21 2.44 -48.72
CA ASP A 1040 -6.25 2.14 -49.72
C ASP A 1040 -7.43 3.13 -49.69
N GLY A 1041 -7.22 4.37 -50.13
CA GLY A 1041 -8.31 5.33 -50.38
C GLY A 1041 -9.20 5.70 -49.17
N ARG A 1042 -8.82 5.34 -47.94
CA ARG A 1042 -9.60 5.60 -46.72
C ARG A 1042 -9.60 7.08 -46.36
N CYS A 1043 -10.71 7.53 -45.76
CA CYS A 1043 -10.84 8.89 -45.22
C CYS A 1043 -9.92 9.11 -44.00
N CYS A 1044 -9.42 10.34 -43.83
CA CYS A 1044 -8.69 10.78 -42.64
C CYS A 1044 -9.48 11.86 -41.90
N VAL A 1045 -9.46 11.80 -40.56
CA VAL A 1045 -9.93 12.90 -39.69
C VAL A 1045 -8.71 13.73 -39.32
N ARG A 1046 -8.84 15.05 -39.47
CA ARG A 1046 -7.91 16.00 -38.86
C ARG A 1046 -8.69 16.87 -37.91
N GLU A 1047 -8.07 17.12 -36.79
CA GLU A 1047 -8.69 17.81 -35.69
C GLU A 1047 -7.72 18.85 -35.16
N ALA A 1048 -8.22 20.06 -34.96
CA ALA A 1048 -7.52 21.12 -34.26
C ALA A 1048 -8.41 21.59 -33.10
N TRP A 1049 -7.96 21.31 -31.87
CA TRP A 1049 -8.53 21.87 -30.64
C TRP A 1049 -7.57 22.93 -30.11
N GLU A 1050 -8.11 24.00 -29.52
CA GLU A 1050 -7.27 24.94 -28.78
C GLU A 1050 -6.56 24.25 -27.61
N VAL A 1051 -5.29 24.62 -27.40
CA VAL A 1051 -4.67 24.57 -26.08
C VAL A 1051 -5.17 25.83 -25.34
N PRO A 1052 -5.69 25.74 -24.11
CA PRO A 1052 -6.21 26.90 -23.40
C PRO A 1052 -5.18 28.03 -23.37
N VAL A 1053 -5.58 29.19 -23.89
CA VAL A 1053 -4.76 30.40 -23.97
C VAL A 1053 -4.18 30.72 -22.58
N ARG A 1054 -2.85 30.61 -22.44
CA ARG A 1054 -2.15 31.16 -21.29
C ARG A 1054 -2.15 32.68 -21.41
N LEU A 1055 -2.66 33.34 -20.38
CA LEU A 1055 -2.50 34.77 -20.13
C LEU A 1055 -1.01 35.08 -19.82
N HIS A 1056 -0.10 35.03 -20.79
CA HIS A 1056 1.20 35.72 -20.66
C HIS A 1056 1.88 36.03 -22.01
N PRO A 1057 2.33 37.27 -22.28
CA PRO A 1057 2.76 37.69 -23.62
C PRO A 1057 4.21 37.34 -24.03
N SER A 1058 4.95 36.48 -23.31
CA SER A 1058 6.42 36.42 -23.44
C SER A 1058 7.03 35.07 -23.85
N LEU A 1059 6.31 34.18 -24.54
CA LEU A 1059 6.87 32.93 -25.08
C LEU A 1059 6.72 32.86 -26.63
N PRO A 1060 7.68 32.22 -27.34
CA PRO A 1060 7.67 32.14 -28.81
C PRO A 1060 6.49 31.32 -29.33
N PRO A 1061 6.05 31.53 -30.58
CA PRO A 1061 4.88 30.83 -31.15
C PRO A 1061 5.13 29.32 -31.18
N VAL A 1062 4.39 28.59 -30.35
CA VAL A 1062 4.40 27.12 -30.34
C VAL A 1062 3.69 26.64 -31.62
N GLY A 1063 4.35 25.80 -32.40
CA GLY A 1063 3.75 25.20 -33.59
C GLY A 1063 2.47 24.43 -33.24
N TYR A 1064 1.41 24.66 -34.01
CA TYR A 1064 0.13 23.99 -33.81
C TYR A 1064 0.27 22.49 -34.06
N ALA A 1065 0.07 21.68 -33.02
CA ALA A 1065 0.04 20.22 -33.14
C ALA A 1065 -1.28 19.81 -33.81
N VAL A 1066 -1.22 19.69 -35.12
CA VAL A 1066 -2.31 19.14 -35.92
C VAL A 1066 -2.26 17.63 -35.78
N HIS A 1067 -3.30 17.03 -35.18
CA HIS A 1067 -3.45 15.58 -35.18
C HIS A 1067 -4.18 15.14 -36.44
N VAL A 1068 -3.51 14.33 -37.26
CA VAL A 1068 -4.11 13.59 -38.37
C VAL A 1068 -4.24 12.15 -37.91
N SER A 1069 -5.42 11.56 -38.07
CA SER A 1069 -5.66 10.15 -37.75
C SER A 1069 -6.42 9.50 -38.89
N VAL A 1070 -6.00 8.28 -39.25
CA VAL A 1070 -6.73 7.45 -40.20
C VAL A 1070 -8.02 7.02 -39.52
N VAL A 1071 -9.14 7.12 -40.23
CA VAL A 1071 -10.45 6.80 -39.67
C VAL A 1071 -10.70 5.31 -39.84
N ASP A 1072 -11.08 4.66 -38.73
CA ASP A 1072 -11.47 3.26 -38.70
C ASP A 1072 -12.89 3.08 -39.24
N GLU A 1073 -13.81 3.99 -38.88
CA GLU A 1073 -15.20 3.98 -39.32
C GLU A 1073 -15.82 5.38 -39.38
N ILE A 1074 -16.66 5.66 -40.38
CA ILE A 1074 -17.47 6.89 -40.50
C ILE A 1074 -18.95 6.51 -40.63
N GLU A 1075 -19.79 7.18 -39.86
CA GLU A 1075 -21.23 7.08 -39.96
C GLU A 1075 -21.87 8.47 -40.04
N VAL A 1076 -22.86 8.63 -40.90
CA VAL A 1076 -23.66 9.86 -41.01
C VAL A 1076 -25.13 9.51 -40.82
N PHE A 1077 -25.75 10.24 -39.89
CA PHE A 1077 -27.16 10.09 -39.56
C PHE A 1077 -27.91 11.38 -39.85
N ARG A 1078 -29.17 11.25 -40.25
CA ARG A 1078 -30.15 12.33 -40.25
C ARG A 1078 -30.92 12.30 -38.93
N LEU A 1079 -30.96 13.42 -38.24
CA LEU A 1079 -31.81 13.60 -37.07
C LEU A 1079 -33.19 14.07 -37.55
N VAL A 1080 -34.21 13.29 -37.22
CA VAL A 1080 -35.61 13.59 -37.55
C VAL A 1080 -36.22 14.27 -36.33
N GLY A 1081 -36.72 15.48 -36.54
CA GLY A 1081 -37.40 16.30 -35.53
C GLY A 1081 -38.89 16.03 -35.48
#